data_AF-A0A6V8DJU7-F1
#
_entry.id   AF-A0A6V8DJU7-F1
#
_cell.length_a   1.000
_cell.length_b   1.000
_cell.length_c   1.000
_cell.angle_alpha   90.00
_cell.angle_beta   90.00
_cell.angle_gamma   90.00
#
_symmetry.space_group_name_H-M   'P 1'
#
loop_
_entity.id
_entity.type
_entity.pdbx_description
1 polymer ?
#
loop_
_entity_poly.entity_id
_entity_poly.type
_entity_poly.pdbx_seq_one_letter_code
_entity_poly.pdbx_strand_id
1 'polypeptide(L)'
;MGMMDRFGRIADTYISERNKLLEADTERRRTFTGHPFWPTEVLRDTIIFASIVMTIAFYSWLIPPPLHSAADPFAQAGFVFPDWYVLFSYGYLRWGEYLPQFVIPAGPIGEFFGTPVIDWNAAWWGAAITGLPVGILALPPFLPGREKRGVEDPWFATAGAVYLAHVWFISVFSINIFLDLYAKDRSDYCFTGSHSELMCGRQAPWTAEVFNAVPWILTGIFLFAVIYFPTRKFLLSSVGSRVTPRIGRQVAVGSLIAAVLISVVTWPVYENGFWDYGGLGAMDDVEDLDSLRAQPSDTLVHVEEGNVWADWEDECIPYEESSTLAAWNGLSSEEDPSDWCVIAATHWSNWGIFQPTKFKIIDFAGDNGHADSATGRNSAEDETSFPGTADGSEITYEVSMTFEVEDLGVSEVPADIGCLFRTTVRGAGVHSQSLVLSDSSGDEIWSTEGCVSETIYLDAGNTYSVSYMTTSQGINESVEVITSLSVVAYQPLLLNDDGTSLVRSESTLDLETMSAMYLKNPTYHKNPKSLDAKLIYSLFIPCLGVGALVFMLMRSMARGYEYEMNKCYGCDLCDDACPVRLFNSGDKLNIIYNTWNNEDDGVPLYSCLTCSACTNACPQLVDYDSYVDIRRNMIVGGPPATEIPHTVLQAVLAAEAEEDADGYFMSIDEYPIDSNIGYYPGCVDYLDQEMIFSHVNEGSMNLGDATTSAFTLFEEMGEDVTYLGRDFLKCCGHDQKWQGMTEVFEKLKAYNQKKLGESGIDTLVTSCAECFRTFALDYELEDMKVMHTTEFLVENGFDMNLQSDDDVTVTFHDPCRLGRQMNIYDQPRDLISNVEGVNLVEMEHHGEDALCCGVSSMMSCNENSRALRVQRFEEVNATGADIMLTSCPKCVSHFECLKFEGDPRHDFEILDVVSFLARQVEAGKSQ
;
A
#
# COMPACT_ATOMS: atom_id res chain seq x y z
N MET A 1 -18.75 7.40 35.52
CA MET A 1 -18.97 8.01 34.20
C MET A 1 -18.92 6.93 33.15
N GLY A 2 -20.09 6.61 32.61
CA GLY A 2 -20.19 5.71 31.49
C GLY A 2 -19.37 6.23 30.31
N MET A 3 -18.98 5.34 29.40
CA MET A 3 -18.26 5.73 28.18
C MET A 3 -19.01 6.83 27.39
N MET A 4 -20.36 6.88 27.49
CA MET A 4 -21.17 7.97 26.90
C MET A 4 -20.98 9.33 27.59
N ASP A 5 -20.72 9.40 28.90
CA ASP A 5 -20.46 10.68 29.59
C ASP A 5 -19.05 11.20 29.32
N ARG A 6 -18.07 10.29 29.20
CA ARG A 6 -16.70 10.63 28.78
C ARG A 6 -16.64 11.11 27.32
N PHE A 7 -17.34 10.42 26.42
CA PHE A 7 -17.57 10.95 25.07
C PHE A 7 -18.44 12.19 25.10
N GLY A 8 -19.38 12.31 26.04
CA GLY A 8 -20.21 13.48 26.27
C GLY A 8 -19.37 14.71 26.59
N ARG A 9 -18.37 14.62 27.48
CA ARG A 9 -17.46 15.74 27.78
C ARG A 9 -16.55 16.12 26.62
N ILE A 10 -15.90 15.15 25.97
CA ILE A 10 -15.04 15.43 24.80
C ILE A 10 -15.89 15.94 23.61
N ALA A 11 -17.08 15.38 23.42
CA ALA A 11 -18.03 15.82 22.41
C ALA A 11 -18.68 17.14 22.79
N ASP A 12 -18.88 17.48 24.07
CA ASP A 12 -19.39 18.78 24.50
C ASP A 12 -18.33 19.84 24.35
N THR A 13 -17.05 19.56 24.67
CA THR A 13 -15.97 20.49 24.33
C THR A 13 -15.88 20.65 22.81
N TYR A 14 -15.92 19.56 22.04
CA TYR A 14 -15.88 19.64 20.58
C TYR A 14 -17.13 20.31 19.99
N ILE A 15 -18.33 20.07 20.53
CA ILE A 15 -19.61 20.62 20.07
C ILE A 15 -19.75 22.05 20.55
N SER A 16 -19.34 22.41 21.77
CA SER A 16 -19.31 23.80 22.25
C SER A 16 -18.34 24.60 21.43
N GLU A 17 -17.16 24.05 21.11
CA GLU A 17 -16.17 24.76 20.31
C GLU A 17 -16.58 24.83 18.84
N ARG A 18 -17.18 23.76 18.29
CA ARG A 18 -17.82 23.81 16.97
C ARG A 18 -18.97 24.81 16.95
N ASN A 19 -19.81 24.87 17.97
CA ASN A 19 -20.96 25.78 18.03
C ASN A 19 -20.48 27.23 18.21
N LYS A 20 -19.49 27.50 19.06
CA LYS A 20 -18.78 28.79 19.16
C LYS A 20 -18.15 29.19 17.81
N LEU A 21 -17.53 28.25 17.09
CA LEU A 21 -16.96 28.47 15.76
C LEU A 21 -18.03 28.69 14.67
N LEU A 22 -19.22 28.09 14.82
CA LEU A 22 -20.37 28.30 13.92
C LEU A 22 -21.10 29.62 14.21
N GLU A 23 -21.04 30.09 15.45
CA GLU A 23 -21.60 31.38 15.91
C GLU A 23 -20.64 32.56 15.73
N ALA A 24 -19.36 32.29 15.41
CA ALA A 24 -18.37 33.32 15.15
C ALA A 24 -18.66 34.08 13.85
N ASP A 25 -18.77 35.42 13.94
CA ASP A 25 -19.11 36.33 12.82
C ASP A 25 -18.10 36.31 11.64
N THR A 26 -16.94 35.67 11.78
CA THR A 26 -15.92 35.59 10.72
C THR A 26 -15.30 34.20 10.60
N GLU A 27 -15.23 33.69 9.36
CA GLU A 27 -14.52 32.47 9.02
C GLU A 27 -13.00 32.68 9.22
N ARG A 28 -12.38 31.99 10.19
CA ARG A 28 -10.91 31.95 10.33
C ARG A 28 -10.29 31.32 9.08
N ARG A 29 -9.86 32.13 8.12
CA ARG A 29 -9.14 31.67 6.92
C ARG A 29 -7.64 31.79 7.10
N ARG A 30 -6.90 30.68 6.84
CA ARG A 30 -5.44 30.64 6.71
C ARG A 30 -4.96 31.79 5.79
N THR A 31 -4.13 32.69 6.31
CA THR A 31 -3.64 33.90 5.62
C THR A 31 -2.37 33.70 4.80
N PHE A 32 -1.64 32.59 4.98
CA PHE A 32 -0.40 32.31 4.26
C PHE A 32 -0.51 31.10 3.33
N THR A 33 -0.04 31.28 2.09
CA THR A 33 0.12 30.23 1.07
C THR A 33 1.55 29.68 1.13
N GLY A 34 1.72 28.35 1.07
CA GLY A 34 3.04 27.74 0.86
C GLY A 34 3.67 28.27 -0.43
N HIS A 35 4.91 28.72 -0.37
CA HIS A 35 5.64 29.26 -1.51
C HIS A 35 6.53 28.14 -2.09
N PRO A 36 6.51 27.87 -3.41
CA PRO A 36 7.23 26.72 -4.01
C PRO A 36 8.75 26.79 -3.85
N PHE A 37 9.31 27.98 -3.58
CA PHE A 37 10.73 28.17 -3.29
C PHE A 37 11.07 28.23 -1.79
N TRP A 38 10.15 27.84 -0.91
CA TRP A 38 10.46 27.76 0.51
C TRP A 38 11.51 26.67 0.76
N PRO A 39 12.53 26.88 1.62
CA PRO A 39 13.66 25.97 1.74
C PRO A 39 13.30 24.50 2.00
N THR A 40 12.22 24.24 2.76
CA THR A 40 11.74 22.87 3.04
C THR A 40 11.11 22.20 1.84
N GLU A 41 10.37 22.95 1.00
CA GLU A 41 9.76 22.43 -0.23
C GLU A 41 10.85 22.11 -1.26
N VAL A 42 11.86 23.00 -1.39
CA VAL A 42 13.02 22.78 -2.27
C VAL A 42 13.83 21.55 -1.86
N LEU A 43 14.05 21.34 -0.55
CA LEU A 43 14.77 20.17 -0.05
C LEU A 43 14.01 18.87 -0.34
N ARG A 44 12.70 18.83 -0.06
CA ARG A 44 11.82 17.70 -0.36
C ARG A 44 11.89 17.34 -1.85
N ASP A 45 11.70 18.33 -2.72
CA ASP A 45 11.67 18.11 -4.17
C ASP A 45 13.04 17.67 -4.71
N THR A 46 14.14 18.16 -4.12
CA THR A 46 15.51 17.71 -4.46
C THR A 46 15.75 16.25 -4.08
N ILE A 47 15.27 15.81 -2.92
CA ILE A 47 15.38 14.39 -2.49
C ILE A 47 14.57 13.48 -3.42
N ILE A 48 13.34 13.88 -3.75
CA ILE A 48 12.48 13.15 -4.69
C ILE A 48 13.19 13.05 -6.05
N PHE A 49 13.72 14.17 -6.57
CA PHE A 49 14.47 14.17 -7.83
C PHE A 49 15.69 13.25 -7.80
N ALA A 50 16.51 13.31 -6.74
CA ALA A 50 17.68 12.43 -6.59
C ALA A 50 17.30 10.95 -6.53
N SER A 51 16.20 10.61 -5.83
CA SER A 51 15.70 9.24 -5.76
C SER A 51 15.24 8.69 -7.13
N ILE A 52 14.58 9.54 -7.93
CA ILE A 52 14.19 9.22 -9.30
C ILE A 52 15.44 8.97 -10.15
N VAL A 53 16.45 9.85 -10.07
CA VAL A 53 17.71 9.70 -10.81
C VAL A 53 18.47 8.42 -10.44
N MET A 54 18.54 8.07 -9.15
CA MET A 54 19.17 6.81 -8.72
C MET A 54 18.42 5.57 -9.23
N THR A 55 17.08 5.62 -9.22
CA THR A 55 16.25 4.55 -9.76
C THR A 55 16.49 4.37 -11.27
N ILE A 56 16.60 5.48 -12.01
CA ILE A 56 16.95 5.46 -13.43
C ILE A 56 18.34 4.84 -13.64
N ALA A 57 19.34 5.26 -12.87
CA ALA A 57 20.69 4.69 -12.97
C ALA A 57 20.74 3.19 -12.67
N PHE A 58 19.92 2.71 -11.72
CA PHE A 58 19.79 1.30 -11.41
C PHE A 58 19.17 0.48 -12.56
N TYR A 59 18.10 0.96 -13.19
CA TYR A 59 17.51 0.28 -14.35
C TYR A 59 18.45 0.26 -15.55
N SER A 60 19.16 1.36 -15.80
CA SER A 60 20.18 1.43 -16.87
C SER A 60 21.37 0.51 -16.63
N TRP A 61 21.65 0.11 -15.38
CA TRP A 61 22.68 -0.88 -15.05
C TRP A 61 22.17 -2.32 -15.20
N LEU A 62 20.92 -2.58 -14.83
CA LEU A 62 20.31 -3.92 -14.85
C LEU A 62 20.12 -4.47 -16.27
N ILE A 63 19.90 -3.60 -17.26
CA ILE A 63 19.59 -3.98 -18.64
C ILE A 63 20.73 -3.48 -19.53
N PRO A 64 21.81 -4.25 -19.68
CA PRO A 64 22.86 -3.87 -20.59
C PRO A 64 22.32 -3.88 -22.03
N PRO A 65 22.73 -2.91 -22.86
CA PRO A 65 22.37 -2.85 -24.27
C PRO A 65 22.84 -4.10 -25.03
N PRO A 66 22.10 -4.56 -26.05
CA PRO A 66 22.69 -5.44 -27.05
C PRO A 66 23.79 -4.66 -27.79
N LEU A 67 25.04 -5.06 -27.61
CA LEU A 67 26.15 -4.57 -28.44
C LEU A 67 26.00 -5.20 -29.83
N HIS A 68 25.39 -4.48 -30.77
CA HIS A 68 25.37 -4.91 -32.17
C HIS A 68 26.79 -4.93 -32.76
N SER A 69 27.01 -5.72 -33.82
CA SER A 69 28.14 -5.52 -34.72
C SER A 69 28.09 -4.12 -35.34
N ALA A 70 29.25 -3.54 -35.67
CA ALA A 70 29.41 -2.15 -36.10
C ALA A 70 28.34 -1.67 -37.11
N ALA A 71 27.84 -0.45 -36.86
CA ALA A 71 26.65 0.14 -37.49
C ALA A 71 26.60 0.10 -39.03
N ASP A 72 25.49 -0.40 -39.57
CA ASP A 72 25.06 -0.23 -40.97
C ASP A 72 24.31 1.12 -41.12
N PRO A 73 24.77 2.03 -42.00
CA PRO A 73 24.13 3.33 -42.22
C PRO A 73 22.77 3.29 -42.96
N PHE A 74 22.34 2.12 -43.47
CA PHE A 74 21.04 1.94 -44.12
C PHE A 74 20.02 1.19 -43.26
N ALA A 75 20.46 0.56 -42.17
CA ALA A 75 19.57 0.09 -41.12
C ALA A 75 19.05 1.30 -40.33
N GLN A 76 17.73 1.39 -40.18
CA GLN A 76 17.08 2.41 -39.34
C GLN A 76 17.79 2.42 -37.98
N ALA A 77 18.35 3.57 -37.59
CA ALA A 77 19.29 3.67 -36.48
C ALA A 77 18.81 2.87 -35.27
N GLY A 78 19.52 1.78 -34.97
CA GLY A 78 19.29 0.98 -33.78
C GLY A 78 19.44 1.88 -32.56
N PHE A 79 18.30 2.17 -31.93
CA PHE A 79 18.10 2.57 -30.55
C PHE A 79 19.20 3.42 -29.88
N VAL A 80 18.89 4.70 -29.67
CA VAL A 80 19.61 5.56 -28.70
C VAL A 80 19.20 5.11 -27.27
N PHE A 81 20.19 4.98 -26.39
CA PHE A 81 20.17 4.44 -25.02
C PHE A 81 19.19 5.10 -24.02
N PRO A 82 18.96 4.51 -22.81
CA PRO A 82 17.66 4.45 -22.16
C PRO A 82 17.35 5.73 -21.39
N ASP A 83 16.61 6.62 -22.03
CA ASP A 83 15.76 7.53 -21.29
C ASP A 83 14.48 6.80 -20.89
N TRP A 84 14.07 6.90 -19.62
CA TRP A 84 12.80 6.36 -19.13
C TRP A 84 11.61 6.86 -19.95
N TYR A 85 11.71 8.06 -20.54
CA TYR A 85 10.68 8.56 -21.46
C TYR A 85 10.53 7.67 -22.70
N VAL A 86 11.63 7.09 -23.19
CA VAL A 86 11.62 6.19 -24.35
C VAL A 86 11.00 4.86 -23.99
N LEU A 87 11.26 4.33 -22.79
CA LEU A 87 10.69 3.04 -22.34
C LEU A 87 9.18 3.11 -22.17
N PHE A 88 8.65 4.14 -21.51
CA PHE A 88 7.20 4.27 -21.36
C PHE A 88 6.53 4.67 -22.69
N SER A 89 7.18 5.51 -23.51
CA SER A 89 6.67 5.87 -24.84
C SER A 89 6.61 4.65 -25.77
N TYR A 90 7.61 3.75 -25.70
CA TYR A 90 7.61 2.51 -26.48
C TYR A 90 6.47 1.58 -26.08
N GLY A 91 6.20 1.45 -24.78
CA GLY A 91 5.06 0.67 -24.32
C GLY A 91 3.73 1.28 -24.77
N TYR A 92 3.61 2.61 -24.83
CA TYR A 92 2.43 3.26 -25.42
C TYR A 92 2.35 3.14 -26.94
N LEU A 93 3.47 3.10 -27.66
CA LEU A 93 3.50 2.80 -29.09
C LEU A 93 2.95 1.39 -29.35
N ARG A 94 3.41 0.41 -28.58
CA ARG A 94 2.94 -0.97 -28.66
C ARG A 94 1.45 -1.08 -28.30
N TRP A 95 1.02 -0.40 -27.25
CA TRP A 95 -0.40 -0.33 -26.90
C TRP A 95 -1.24 0.34 -28.01
N GLY A 96 -0.65 1.34 -28.68
CA GLY A 96 -1.25 2.05 -29.81
C GLY A 96 -1.52 1.17 -31.03
N GLU A 97 -0.89 0.00 -31.17
CA GLU A 97 -1.20 -0.98 -32.22
C GLU A 97 -2.59 -1.60 -32.06
N TYR A 98 -3.08 -1.68 -30.81
CA TYR A 98 -4.39 -2.26 -30.47
C TYR A 98 -5.54 -1.24 -30.52
N LEU A 99 -5.23 0.03 -30.76
CA LEU A 99 -6.23 1.07 -30.95
C LEU A 99 -6.70 1.12 -32.41
N PRO A 100 -7.91 1.64 -32.70
CA PRO A 100 -8.39 1.75 -34.07
C PRO A 100 -7.43 2.57 -34.93
N GLN A 101 -6.97 2.00 -36.04
CA GLN A 101 -6.07 2.63 -37.00
C GLN A 101 -6.89 3.25 -38.14
N PHE A 102 -6.66 4.52 -38.48
CA PHE A 102 -7.41 5.18 -39.56
C PHE A 102 -6.59 6.18 -40.34
N VAL A 103 -6.93 6.32 -41.62
CA VAL A 103 -6.28 7.22 -42.57
C VAL A 103 -7.22 8.39 -42.81
N ILE A 104 -6.82 9.59 -42.37
CA ILE A 104 -7.63 10.80 -42.53
C ILE A 104 -7.11 11.61 -43.73
N PRO A 105 -7.96 11.99 -44.70
CA PRO A 105 -7.57 12.89 -45.77
C PRO A 105 -7.15 14.26 -45.21
N ALA A 106 -5.90 14.67 -45.43
CA ALA A 106 -5.29 15.84 -44.79
C ALA A 106 -5.68 17.19 -45.44
N GLY A 107 -6.28 17.15 -46.64
CA GLY A 107 -6.73 18.33 -47.36
C GLY A 107 -5.60 19.37 -47.60
N PRO A 108 -5.91 20.69 -47.54
CA PRO A 108 -4.92 21.75 -47.79
C PRO A 108 -3.74 21.78 -46.80
N ILE A 109 -3.91 21.20 -45.61
CA ILE A 109 -2.85 21.11 -44.59
C ILE A 109 -1.83 20.04 -45.00
N GLY A 110 -2.27 18.96 -45.64
CA GLY A 110 -1.40 17.90 -46.16
C GLY A 110 -0.49 18.38 -47.30
N GLU A 111 -0.99 19.27 -48.17
CA GLU A 111 -0.17 19.90 -49.23
C GLU A 111 0.98 20.75 -48.66
N PHE A 112 0.81 21.33 -47.47
CA PHE A 112 1.86 22.10 -46.80
C PHE A 112 3.00 21.22 -46.25
N PHE A 113 2.67 20.04 -45.73
CA PHE A 113 3.66 19.09 -45.16
C PHE A 113 4.13 18.02 -46.15
N GLY A 114 3.61 18.01 -47.38
CA GLY A 114 3.98 17.04 -48.42
C GLY A 114 3.39 15.65 -48.23
N THR A 115 2.36 15.50 -47.39
CA THR A 115 1.69 14.22 -47.11
C THR A 115 0.18 14.35 -47.39
N PRO A 116 -0.38 13.59 -48.35
CA PRO A 116 -1.80 13.73 -48.75
C PRO A 116 -2.77 13.20 -47.68
N VAL A 117 -2.27 12.44 -46.71
CA VAL A 117 -3.05 11.80 -45.63
C VAL A 117 -2.33 11.96 -44.30
N ILE A 118 -3.11 11.98 -43.21
CA ILE A 118 -2.63 11.85 -41.84
C ILE A 118 -3.05 10.46 -41.36
N ASP A 119 -2.08 9.59 -41.16
CA ASP A 119 -2.31 8.25 -40.63
C ASP A 119 -2.35 8.33 -39.10
N TRP A 120 -3.51 8.03 -38.51
CA TRP A 120 -3.62 7.74 -37.08
C TRP A 120 -3.22 6.29 -36.88
N ASN A 121 -1.90 6.10 -36.95
CA ASN A 121 -1.26 4.82 -36.76
C ASN A 121 -0.80 4.66 -35.29
N ALA A 122 -0.21 3.51 -34.96
CA ALA A 122 0.35 3.25 -33.64
C ALA A 122 1.33 4.35 -33.17
N ALA A 123 2.08 4.96 -34.09
CA ALA A 123 2.98 6.07 -33.77
C ALA A 123 2.22 7.32 -33.30
N TRP A 124 1.11 7.65 -33.96
CA TRP A 124 0.24 8.74 -33.55
C TRP A 124 -0.39 8.47 -32.18
N TRP A 125 -0.95 7.27 -31.99
CA TRP A 125 -1.56 6.87 -30.71
C TRP A 125 -0.55 6.88 -29.56
N GLY A 126 0.63 6.31 -29.76
CA GLY A 126 1.69 6.33 -28.76
C GLY A 126 2.09 7.74 -28.38
N ALA A 127 2.21 8.66 -29.34
CA ALA A 127 2.51 10.07 -29.08
C ALA A 127 1.36 10.79 -28.34
N ALA A 128 0.12 10.60 -28.78
CA ALA A 128 -1.06 11.22 -28.18
C ALA A 128 -1.28 10.77 -26.74
N ILE A 129 -1.15 9.46 -26.48
CA ILE A 129 -1.34 8.87 -25.17
C ILE A 129 -0.19 9.22 -24.23
N THR A 130 1.05 9.32 -24.73
CA THR A 130 2.19 9.85 -23.96
C THR A 130 1.94 11.29 -23.48
N GLY A 131 1.22 12.09 -24.27
CA GLY A 131 0.86 13.47 -23.92
C GLY A 131 -0.13 13.61 -22.75
N LEU A 132 -1.00 12.62 -22.51
CA LEU A 132 -1.97 12.64 -21.41
C LEU A 132 -1.30 12.65 -20.01
N PRO A 133 -0.42 11.68 -19.69
CA PRO A 133 0.46 11.67 -18.52
C PRO A 133 1.16 13.00 -18.25
N VAL A 134 1.85 13.51 -19.27
CA VAL A 134 2.64 14.74 -19.18
C VAL A 134 1.73 15.96 -18.99
N GLY A 135 0.58 15.98 -19.67
CA GLY A 135 -0.44 17.03 -19.52
C GLY A 135 -1.04 17.07 -18.11
N ILE A 136 -1.33 15.91 -17.52
CA ILE A 136 -1.82 15.80 -16.13
C ILE A 136 -0.76 16.27 -15.13
N LEU A 137 0.52 15.93 -15.33
CA LEU A 137 1.61 16.42 -14.49
C LEU A 137 1.88 17.92 -14.66
N ALA A 138 1.60 18.49 -15.84
CA ALA A 138 1.79 19.91 -16.12
C ALA A 138 0.61 20.79 -15.67
N LEU A 139 -0.54 20.19 -15.33
CA LEU A 139 -1.77 20.87 -14.91
C LEU A 139 -1.75 21.50 -13.50
N PRO A 140 -1.08 20.95 -12.45
CA PRO A 140 -1.16 21.46 -11.09
C PRO A 140 -0.86 22.96 -10.93
N PRO A 141 0.14 23.56 -11.62
CA PRO A 141 0.38 25.00 -11.59
C PRO A 141 -0.78 25.87 -12.15
N PHE A 142 -1.70 25.29 -12.92
CA PHE A 142 -2.79 25.99 -13.60
C PHE A 142 -4.18 25.71 -12.99
N LEU A 143 -4.28 24.79 -12.03
CA LEU A 143 -5.54 24.46 -11.36
C LEU A 143 -5.75 25.36 -10.12
N PRO A 144 -6.93 26.00 -9.95
CA PRO A 144 -7.24 26.76 -8.75
C PRO A 144 -7.44 25.82 -7.55
N GLY A 145 -6.56 25.90 -6.57
CA GLY A 145 -6.60 25.05 -5.37
C GLY A 145 -5.30 25.19 -4.58
N ARG A 146 -5.34 24.90 -3.27
CA ARG A 146 -4.14 24.89 -2.43
C ARG A 146 -3.44 23.54 -2.57
N GLU A 147 -2.11 23.54 -2.62
CA GLU A 147 -1.33 22.31 -2.44
C GLU A 147 -1.63 21.75 -1.05
N LYS A 148 -2.30 20.61 -1.00
CA LYS A 148 -2.52 19.84 0.22
C LYS A 148 -1.43 18.79 0.33
N ARG A 149 -0.92 18.56 1.53
CA ARG A 149 0.01 17.45 1.76
C ARG A 149 -0.70 16.13 1.45
N GLY A 150 0.02 15.12 0.99
CA GLY A 150 -0.60 13.84 0.63
C GLY A 150 -1.36 13.15 1.77
N VAL A 151 -1.04 13.47 3.03
CA VAL A 151 -1.75 12.97 4.21
C VAL A 151 -3.06 13.75 4.45
N GLU A 152 -3.12 15.02 4.06
CA GLU A 152 -4.31 15.87 4.11
C GLU A 152 -5.31 15.53 2.99
N ASP A 153 -4.80 15.09 1.83
CA ASP A 153 -5.61 14.60 0.71
C ASP A 153 -5.10 13.23 0.20
N PRO A 154 -5.41 12.14 0.93
CA PRO A 154 -4.97 10.79 0.58
C PRO A 154 -5.42 10.37 -0.81
N TRP A 155 -6.55 10.89 -1.29
CA TRP A 155 -7.08 10.58 -2.62
C TRP A 155 -6.21 11.17 -3.73
N PHE A 156 -5.80 12.43 -3.60
CA PHE A 156 -4.94 13.06 -4.59
C PHE A 156 -3.55 12.42 -4.63
N ALA A 157 -2.97 12.11 -3.46
CA ALA A 157 -1.70 11.37 -3.38
C ALA A 157 -1.80 9.96 -3.98
N THR A 158 -2.92 9.28 -3.73
CA THR A 158 -3.22 7.97 -4.32
C THR A 158 -3.28 8.05 -5.84
N ALA A 159 -3.95 9.06 -6.41
CA ALA A 159 -4.02 9.25 -7.85
C ALA A 159 -2.62 9.47 -8.46
N GLY A 160 -1.76 10.26 -7.81
CA GLY A 160 -0.37 10.44 -8.23
C GLY A 160 0.46 9.14 -8.17
N ALA A 161 0.24 8.30 -7.16
CA ALA A 161 0.91 7.00 -7.04
C ALA A 161 0.43 5.97 -8.08
N VAL A 162 -0.88 5.90 -8.35
CA VAL A 162 -1.46 5.09 -9.44
C VAL A 162 -0.84 5.50 -10.77
N TYR A 163 -0.68 6.80 -10.97
CA TYR A 163 -0.05 7.35 -12.16
C TYR A 163 1.42 6.95 -12.31
N LEU A 164 2.24 7.10 -11.26
CA LEU A 164 3.64 6.67 -11.29
C LEU A 164 3.78 5.17 -11.49
N ALA A 165 2.89 4.39 -10.87
CA ALA A 165 2.82 2.95 -11.08
C ALA A 165 2.53 2.64 -12.55
N HIS A 166 1.61 3.35 -13.19
CA HIS A 166 1.29 3.15 -14.60
C HIS A 166 2.50 3.39 -15.51
N VAL A 167 3.23 4.50 -15.31
CA VAL A 167 4.48 4.79 -16.03
C VAL A 167 5.55 3.71 -15.79
N TRP A 168 5.62 3.19 -14.57
CA TRP A 168 6.55 2.13 -14.23
C TRP A 168 6.21 0.80 -14.89
N PHE A 169 4.96 0.32 -14.79
CA PHE A 169 4.53 -0.95 -15.36
C PHE A 169 4.62 -0.98 -16.88
N ILE A 170 4.25 0.11 -17.55
CA ILE A 170 4.39 0.18 -19.00
C ILE A 170 5.86 0.14 -19.42
N SER A 171 6.77 0.69 -18.59
CA SER A 171 8.21 0.62 -18.82
C SER A 171 8.76 -0.79 -18.57
N VAL A 172 8.34 -1.46 -17.49
CA VAL A 172 8.69 -2.87 -17.21
C VAL A 172 8.22 -3.80 -18.32
N PHE A 173 7.05 -3.53 -18.90
CA PHE A 173 6.58 -4.30 -20.04
C PHE A 173 7.47 -4.12 -21.28
N SER A 174 7.82 -2.87 -21.61
CA SER A 174 8.80 -2.60 -22.66
C SER A 174 10.09 -3.36 -22.41
N ILE A 175 10.59 -3.37 -21.17
CA ILE A 175 11.77 -4.13 -20.76
C ILE A 175 11.59 -5.63 -21.00
N ASN A 176 10.45 -6.22 -20.63
CA ASN A 176 10.18 -7.64 -20.87
C ASN A 176 10.13 -7.98 -22.36
N ILE A 177 9.54 -7.12 -23.21
CA ILE A 177 9.64 -7.27 -24.68
C ILE A 177 11.10 -7.20 -25.13
N PHE A 178 11.87 -6.25 -24.59
CA PHE A 178 13.29 -6.12 -24.94
C PHE A 178 14.09 -7.36 -24.52
N LEU A 179 13.80 -7.94 -23.35
CA LEU A 179 14.42 -9.18 -22.91
C LEU A 179 14.02 -10.34 -23.82
N ASP A 180 12.75 -10.43 -24.23
CA ASP A 180 12.26 -11.48 -25.12
C ASP A 180 12.86 -11.37 -26.55
N LEU A 181 12.97 -10.15 -27.09
CA LEU A 181 13.48 -9.89 -28.45
C LEU A 181 15.01 -9.85 -28.55
N TYR A 182 15.68 -9.26 -27.57
CA TYR A 182 17.11 -8.89 -27.64
C TYR A 182 17.98 -9.52 -26.57
N ALA A 183 17.42 -9.93 -25.43
CA ALA A 183 18.12 -10.84 -24.51
C ALA A 183 17.84 -12.29 -24.95
N LYS A 184 18.39 -12.66 -26.11
CA LYS A 184 18.59 -14.07 -26.52
C LYS A 184 19.58 -14.82 -25.61
N ASP A 185 19.76 -14.32 -24.39
CA ASP A 185 20.62 -14.84 -23.34
C ASP A 185 19.77 -15.59 -22.30
N ARG A 186 18.72 -16.29 -22.73
CA ARG A 186 17.89 -17.15 -21.89
C ARG A 186 18.35 -18.62 -22.00
N SER A 187 18.61 -19.28 -20.88
CA SER A 187 19.02 -20.70 -20.87
C SER A 187 17.95 -21.67 -21.40
N ASP A 188 16.70 -21.21 -21.53
CA ASP A 188 15.56 -21.96 -22.08
C ASP A 188 15.26 -21.62 -23.54
N TYR A 189 16.13 -20.86 -24.21
CA TYR A 189 16.01 -20.55 -25.63
C TYR A 189 17.34 -20.78 -26.33
N CYS A 190 17.39 -21.81 -27.17
CA CYS A 190 18.46 -21.99 -28.13
C CYS A 190 17.92 -22.21 -29.53
N PHE A 191 18.78 -21.97 -30.49
CA PHE A 191 18.47 -22.16 -31.89
C PHE A 191 19.75 -22.59 -32.61
N THR A 192 19.58 -23.30 -33.71
CA THR A 192 20.67 -23.57 -34.65
C THR A 192 20.88 -22.34 -35.52
N GLY A 193 22.11 -21.84 -35.55
CA GLY A 193 22.48 -20.74 -36.44
C GLY A 193 22.42 -21.15 -37.92
N SER A 194 22.72 -20.20 -38.82
CA SER A 194 22.84 -20.49 -40.26
C SER A 194 24.00 -21.44 -40.61
N HIS A 195 24.87 -21.71 -39.65
CA HIS A 195 25.98 -22.67 -39.74
C HIS A 195 25.72 -23.91 -38.88
N SER A 196 24.48 -24.10 -38.40
CA SER A 196 24.07 -25.21 -37.53
C SER A 196 24.85 -25.36 -36.22
N GLU A 197 25.49 -24.27 -35.79
CA GLU A 197 26.07 -24.13 -34.46
C GLU A 197 24.93 -23.97 -33.44
N LEU A 198 25.04 -24.62 -32.28
CA LEU A 198 24.07 -24.50 -31.21
C LEU A 198 24.31 -23.22 -30.41
N MET A 199 23.40 -22.26 -30.55
CA MET A 199 23.48 -20.98 -29.85
C MET A 199 22.37 -20.90 -28.81
N CYS A 200 22.75 -21.08 -27.55
CA CYS A 200 21.87 -20.92 -26.38
C CYS A 200 22.19 -19.62 -25.64
N GLY A 201 21.24 -19.14 -24.85
CA GLY A 201 21.49 -18.01 -23.96
C GLY A 201 22.33 -18.36 -22.73
N ARG A 202 23.09 -17.37 -22.22
CA ARG A 202 24.05 -17.46 -21.11
C ARG A 202 23.59 -16.85 -19.77
N GLN A 203 22.39 -16.27 -19.68
CA GLN A 203 21.81 -15.79 -18.41
C GLN A 203 20.65 -16.65 -17.92
N ALA A 204 20.55 -16.72 -16.60
CA ALA A 204 19.51 -17.50 -15.92
C ALA A 204 18.14 -16.82 -16.05
N PRO A 205 17.07 -17.56 -16.40
CA PRO A 205 15.74 -17.03 -16.79
C PRO A 205 14.96 -16.36 -15.65
N TRP A 206 15.45 -16.45 -14.41
CA TRP A 206 14.73 -16.00 -13.22
C TRP A 206 14.45 -14.48 -13.22
N THR A 207 15.24 -13.65 -13.91
CA THR A 207 15.01 -12.19 -13.93
C THR A 207 13.70 -11.86 -14.65
N ALA A 208 13.47 -12.44 -15.82
CA ALA A 208 12.22 -12.30 -16.57
C ALA A 208 11.03 -12.88 -15.79
N GLU A 209 11.21 -14.02 -15.12
CA GLU A 209 10.19 -14.62 -14.26
C GLU A 209 9.81 -13.70 -13.09
N VAL A 210 10.80 -13.08 -12.43
CA VAL A 210 10.56 -12.12 -11.34
C VAL A 210 9.79 -10.91 -11.85
N PHE A 211 10.21 -10.28 -12.96
CA PHE A 211 9.50 -9.13 -13.51
C PHE A 211 8.09 -9.49 -13.99
N ASN A 212 7.88 -10.68 -14.52
CA ASN A 212 6.54 -11.19 -14.86
C ASN A 212 5.66 -11.43 -13.64
N ALA A 213 6.24 -11.84 -12.50
CA ALA A 213 5.50 -12.08 -11.26
C ALA A 213 5.10 -10.79 -10.52
N VAL A 214 5.87 -9.70 -10.63
CA VAL A 214 5.62 -8.45 -9.86
C VAL A 214 4.22 -7.86 -10.09
N PRO A 215 3.73 -7.68 -11.34
CA PRO A 215 2.36 -7.22 -11.58
C PRO A 215 1.31 -8.08 -10.87
N TRP A 216 1.50 -9.40 -10.87
CA TRP A 216 0.56 -10.33 -10.25
C TRP A 216 0.60 -10.30 -8.72
N ILE A 217 1.78 -10.16 -8.13
CA ILE A 217 1.96 -9.96 -6.68
C ILE A 217 1.23 -8.68 -6.23
N LEU A 218 1.37 -7.59 -6.99
CA LEU A 218 0.70 -6.32 -6.70
C LEU A 218 -0.83 -6.42 -6.85
N THR A 219 -1.33 -7.29 -7.72
CA THR A 219 -2.75 -7.63 -7.76
C THR A 219 -3.21 -8.41 -6.54
N GLY A 220 -2.38 -9.31 -5.98
CA GLY A 220 -2.65 -9.93 -4.69
C GLY A 220 -2.82 -8.88 -3.58
N ILE A 221 -1.99 -7.83 -3.58
CA ILE A 221 -2.11 -6.72 -2.64
C ILE A 221 -3.39 -5.89 -2.88
N PHE A 222 -3.76 -5.66 -4.14
CA PHE A 222 -5.01 -5.00 -4.50
C PHE A 222 -6.23 -5.81 -4.00
N LEU A 223 -6.24 -7.12 -4.26
CA LEU A 223 -7.28 -8.04 -3.79
C LEU A 223 -7.39 -8.02 -2.27
N PHE A 224 -6.26 -8.01 -1.56
CA PHE A 224 -6.24 -7.83 -0.11
C PHE A 224 -6.99 -6.56 0.30
N ALA A 225 -6.70 -5.41 -0.31
CA ALA A 225 -7.36 -4.16 0.01
C ALA A 225 -8.88 -4.20 -0.29
N VAL A 226 -9.26 -4.77 -1.44
CA VAL A 226 -10.66 -4.92 -1.87
C VAL A 226 -11.45 -5.87 -0.96
N ILE A 227 -10.81 -6.86 -0.35
CA ILE A 227 -11.45 -7.74 0.63
C ILE A 227 -11.47 -7.10 2.01
N TYR A 228 -10.34 -6.55 2.45
CA TYR A 228 -10.13 -6.03 3.80
C TYR A 228 -11.03 -4.82 4.11
N PHE A 229 -11.05 -3.80 3.24
CA PHE A 229 -11.77 -2.56 3.55
C PHE A 229 -13.28 -2.73 3.61
N PRO A 230 -13.94 -3.40 2.65
CA PRO A 230 -15.38 -3.67 2.71
C PRO A 230 -15.74 -4.59 3.88
N THR A 231 -14.95 -5.64 4.14
CA THR A 231 -15.19 -6.55 5.28
C THR A 231 -15.09 -5.79 6.61
N ARG A 232 -14.03 -4.99 6.78
CA ARG A 232 -13.85 -4.14 7.95
C ARG A 232 -14.97 -3.11 8.08
N LYS A 233 -15.39 -2.47 6.99
CA LYS A 233 -16.48 -1.50 6.97
C LYS A 233 -17.80 -2.16 7.38
N PHE A 234 -18.12 -3.32 6.81
CA PHE A 234 -19.31 -4.10 7.12
C PHE A 234 -19.36 -4.50 8.61
N LEU A 235 -18.24 -4.95 9.18
CA LEU A 235 -18.15 -5.29 10.60
C LEU A 235 -18.34 -4.08 11.52
N LEU A 236 -17.83 -2.91 11.10
CA LEU A 236 -18.01 -1.65 11.84
C LEU A 236 -19.44 -1.10 11.74
N SER A 237 -20.09 -1.17 10.57
CA SER A 237 -21.38 -0.53 10.32
C SER A 237 -22.59 -1.39 10.68
N SER A 238 -22.48 -2.71 10.51
CA SER A 238 -23.65 -3.60 10.46
C SER A 238 -23.78 -4.49 11.69
N VAL A 239 -22.66 -4.78 12.37
CA VAL A 239 -22.62 -5.71 13.50
C VAL A 239 -22.56 -4.97 14.85
N GLY A 240 -22.26 -3.67 14.88
CA GLY A 240 -22.16 -2.89 16.13
C GLY A 240 -21.02 -3.34 17.06
N SER A 241 -20.28 -4.38 16.70
CA SER A 241 -19.08 -4.82 17.40
C SER A 241 -17.99 -3.80 17.16
N ARG A 242 -17.68 -2.99 18.19
CA ARG A 242 -16.42 -2.25 18.25
C ARG A 242 -15.30 -3.25 17.96
N VAL A 243 -14.62 -3.11 16.82
CA VAL A 243 -13.59 -4.05 16.39
C VAL A 243 -12.49 -4.04 17.45
N THR A 244 -12.44 -5.08 18.29
CA THR A 244 -11.34 -5.26 19.23
C THR A 244 -10.05 -5.47 18.44
N PRO A 245 -8.86 -5.12 18.98
CA PRO A 245 -7.58 -5.33 18.29
C PRO A 245 -7.41 -6.78 17.79
N ARG A 246 -7.98 -7.75 18.52
CA ARG A 246 -7.98 -9.18 18.17
C ARG A 246 -8.79 -9.48 16.91
N ILE A 247 -10.02 -8.97 16.80
CA ILE A 247 -10.88 -9.16 15.62
C ILE A 247 -10.29 -8.42 14.42
N GLY A 248 -9.73 -7.22 14.62
CA GLY A 248 -9.04 -6.47 13.57
C GLY A 248 -7.87 -7.25 12.96
N ARG A 249 -7.07 -7.92 13.82
CA ARG A 249 -5.97 -8.79 13.37
C ARG A 249 -6.49 -10.01 12.61
N GLN A 250 -7.57 -10.65 13.07
CA GLN A 250 -8.16 -11.79 12.37
C GLN A 250 -8.70 -11.43 10.99
N VAL A 251 -9.35 -10.28 10.84
CA VAL A 251 -9.86 -9.79 9.54
C VAL A 251 -8.72 -9.47 8.58
N ALA A 252 -7.64 -8.84 9.07
CA ALA A 252 -6.45 -8.58 8.26
C ALA A 252 -5.79 -9.89 7.80
N VAL A 253 -5.53 -10.83 8.71
CA VAL A 253 -4.92 -12.13 8.36
C VAL A 253 -5.82 -12.95 7.44
N GLY A 254 -7.12 -13.00 7.70
CA GLY A 254 -8.08 -13.71 6.85
C GLY A 254 -8.17 -13.14 5.43
N SER A 255 -8.16 -11.81 5.30
CA SER A 255 -8.16 -11.13 3.99
C SER A 255 -6.85 -11.40 3.22
N LEU A 256 -5.72 -11.46 3.93
CA LEU A 256 -4.41 -11.78 3.33
C LEU A 256 -4.38 -13.21 2.79
N ILE A 257 -4.81 -14.20 3.60
CA ILE A 257 -4.88 -15.60 3.18
C ILE A 257 -5.79 -15.75 1.96
N ALA A 258 -6.97 -15.12 1.96
CA ALA A 258 -7.88 -15.17 0.82
C ALA A 258 -7.27 -14.58 -0.45
N ALA A 259 -6.62 -13.42 -0.35
CA ALA A 259 -5.96 -12.78 -1.49
C ALA A 259 -4.82 -13.63 -2.08
N VAL A 260 -4.00 -14.25 -1.21
CA VAL A 260 -2.93 -15.16 -1.64
C VAL A 260 -3.50 -16.40 -2.33
N LEU A 261 -4.51 -17.05 -1.75
CA LEU A 261 -5.14 -18.24 -2.35
C LEU A 261 -5.74 -17.95 -3.72
N ILE A 262 -6.47 -16.83 -3.86
CA ILE A 262 -7.03 -16.42 -5.14
C ILE A 262 -5.91 -16.22 -6.16
N SER A 263 -4.85 -15.48 -5.80
CA SER A 263 -3.73 -15.18 -6.70
C SER A 263 -2.96 -16.43 -7.16
N VAL A 264 -2.81 -17.43 -6.28
CA VAL A 264 -2.14 -18.70 -6.62
C VAL A 264 -3.01 -19.53 -7.57
N VAL A 265 -4.30 -19.65 -7.29
CA VAL A 265 -5.23 -20.45 -8.12
C VAL A 265 -5.38 -19.87 -9.53
N THR A 266 -5.31 -18.55 -9.68
CA THR A 266 -5.47 -17.87 -10.96
C THR A 266 -4.15 -17.58 -11.69
N TRP A 267 -2.99 -17.95 -11.12
CA TRP A 267 -1.68 -17.79 -11.77
C TRP A 267 -1.61 -18.42 -13.17
N PRO A 268 -2.08 -19.66 -13.41
CA PRO A 268 -2.01 -20.26 -14.75
C PRO A 268 -2.77 -19.46 -15.82
N VAL A 269 -3.88 -18.81 -15.44
CA VAL A 269 -4.68 -17.98 -16.35
C VAL A 269 -3.90 -16.74 -16.77
N TYR A 270 -3.22 -16.08 -15.82
CA TYR A 270 -2.34 -14.97 -16.11
C TYR A 270 -1.14 -15.40 -16.96
N GLU A 271 -0.50 -16.50 -16.58
CA GLU A 271 0.71 -16.96 -17.23
C GLU A 271 0.48 -17.36 -18.69
N ASN A 272 -0.67 -17.99 -18.97
CA ASN A 272 -1.11 -18.36 -20.31
C ASN A 272 -1.70 -17.20 -21.13
N GLY A 273 -1.72 -15.98 -20.60
CA GLY A 273 -2.14 -14.78 -21.33
C GLY A 273 -3.66 -14.70 -21.54
N PHE A 274 -4.45 -15.13 -20.57
CA PHE A 274 -5.91 -15.03 -20.56
C PHE A 274 -6.61 -15.68 -21.76
N TRP A 275 -6.14 -16.88 -22.15
CA TRP A 275 -6.66 -17.66 -23.27
C TRP A 275 -8.20 -17.74 -23.32
N ASP A 276 -8.82 -18.15 -22.21
CA ASP A 276 -10.28 -18.34 -22.11
C ASP A 276 -11.08 -17.03 -22.26
N TYR A 277 -10.42 -15.87 -22.18
CA TYR A 277 -11.02 -14.53 -22.31
C TYR A 277 -10.57 -13.81 -23.59
N GLY A 278 -9.98 -14.52 -24.56
CA GLY A 278 -9.53 -13.92 -25.82
C GLY A 278 -8.37 -12.93 -25.65
N GLY A 279 -7.58 -13.06 -24.58
CA GLY A 279 -6.37 -12.25 -24.39
C GLY A 279 -6.60 -10.76 -24.19
N LEU A 280 -7.72 -10.33 -23.59
CA LEU A 280 -8.06 -8.91 -23.36
C LEU A 280 -8.03 -8.05 -24.63
N GLY A 281 -8.38 -8.62 -25.78
CA GLY A 281 -8.33 -7.93 -27.08
C GLY A 281 -6.98 -8.01 -27.78
N ALA A 282 -6.06 -8.83 -27.29
CA ALA A 282 -4.83 -9.15 -28.00
C ALA A 282 -5.00 -10.32 -29.00
N MET A 283 -6.04 -11.16 -28.84
CA MET A 283 -6.26 -12.36 -29.65
C MET A 283 -7.58 -12.22 -30.42
N ASP A 284 -7.51 -11.92 -31.71
CA ASP A 284 -8.68 -11.52 -32.51
C ASP A 284 -9.47 -12.72 -33.07
N ASP A 285 -8.82 -13.84 -33.44
CA ASP A 285 -9.51 -15.08 -33.87
C ASP A 285 -8.73 -16.36 -33.50
N VAL A 286 -9.40 -17.32 -32.84
CA VAL A 286 -8.82 -18.64 -32.49
C VAL A 286 -8.58 -19.49 -33.75
N GLU A 287 -9.37 -19.26 -34.80
CA GLU A 287 -9.27 -19.98 -36.08
C GLU A 287 -7.92 -19.76 -36.77
N ASP A 288 -7.39 -18.54 -36.74
CA ASP A 288 -6.05 -18.23 -37.26
C ASP A 288 -4.95 -19.01 -36.52
N LEU A 289 -5.14 -19.28 -35.23
CA LEU A 289 -4.18 -20.05 -34.44
C LEU A 289 -4.22 -21.54 -34.76
N ASP A 290 -5.34 -22.05 -35.27
CA ASP A 290 -5.46 -23.43 -35.74
C ASP A 290 -4.66 -23.65 -37.03
N SER A 291 -4.34 -22.58 -37.76
CA SER A 291 -3.46 -22.61 -38.94
C SER A 291 -1.96 -22.69 -38.61
N LEU A 292 -1.57 -22.53 -37.34
CA LEU A 292 -0.17 -22.64 -36.93
C LEU A 292 0.30 -24.09 -37.02
N ARG A 293 1.24 -24.37 -37.93
CA ARG A 293 1.78 -25.72 -38.18
C ARG A 293 3.15 -25.98 -37.59
N ALA A 294 3.69 -25.04 -36.81
CA ALA A 294 5.00 -25.22 -36.18
C ALA A 294 4.98 -26.39 -35.19
N GLN A 295 6.10 -27.11 -35.09
CA GLN A 295 6.28 -28.24 -34.20
C GLN A 295 7.74 -28.32 -33.73
N PRO A 296 8.02 -29.04 -32.63
CA PRO A 296 9.37 -29.47 -32.30
C PRO A 296 9.80 -30.62 -33.22
N SER A 297 11.06 -30.58 -33.66
CA SER A 297 11.64 -31.54 -34.60
C SER A 297 13.04 -31.97 -34.13
N ASP A 298 13.46 -33.17 -34.50
CA ASP A 298 14.83 -33.63 -34.31
C ASP A 298 15.76 -32.71 -35.11
N THR A 299 16.76 -32.15 -34.44
CA THR A 299 17.57 -31.07 -35.00
C THR A 299 19.03 -31.48 -35.10
N LEU A 300 19.61 -31.35 -36.30
CA LEU A 300 21.04 -31.57 -36.53
C LEU A 300 21.87 -30.40 -36.00
N VAL A 301 22.90 -30.73 -35.24
CA VAL A 301 23.84 -29.79 -34.63
C VAL A 301 25.26 -30.26 -34.93
N HIS A 302 26.15 -29.30 -35.20
CA HIS A 302 27.56 -29.58 -35.40
C HIS A 302 28.27 -29.87 -34.07
N VAL A 303 29.05 -30.95 -34.04
CA VAL A 303 29.79 -31.40 -32.85
C VAL A 303 30.89 -30.38 -32.50
N GLU A 304 31.09 -30.13 -31.21
CA GLU A 304 32.09 -29.18 -30.66
C GLU A 304 31.90 -27.69 -31.02
N GLU A 305 30.80 -27.32 -31.67
CA GLU A 305 30.50 -25.95 -32.09
C GLU A 305 29.36 -25.32 -31.28
N GLY A 306 29.44 -24.00 -31.07
CA GLY A 306 28.44 -23.23 -30.32
C GLY A 306 28.86 -22.87 -28.89
N ASN A 307 28.07 -22.01 -28.24
CA ASN A 307 28.46 -21.36 -26.98
C ASN A 307 28.11 -22.14 -25.70
N VAL A 308 27.44 -23.28 -25.82
CA VAL A 308 26.98 -24.13 -24.71
C VAL A 308 27.22 -25.62 -24.94
N TRP A 309 28.02 -25.97 -25.96
CA TRP A 309 28.23 -27.36 -26.36
C TRP A 309 28.56 -28.29 -25.19
N ALA A 310 29.40 -27.84 -24.25
CA ALA A 310 29.80 -28.60 -23.08
C ALA A 310 28.64 -29.03 -22.15
N ASP A 311 27.49 -28.32 -22.18
CA ASP A 311 26.31 -28.67 -21.39
C ASP A 311 25.40 -29.67 -22.12
N TRP A 312 25.56 -29.82 -23.45
CA TRP A 312 24.70 -30.60 -24.33
C TRP A 312 25.41 -31.79 -25.00
N GLU A 313 26.72 -31.96 -24.75
CA GLU A 313 27.51 -33.05 -25.34
C GLU A 313 26.99 -34.45 -24.98
N ASP A 314 26.44 -34.61 -23.77
CA ASP A 314 25.86 -35.87 -23.29
C ASP A 314 24.47 -36.15 -23.88
N GLU A 315 23.78 -35.13 -24.41
CA GLU A 315 22.43 -35.21 -25.00
C GLU A 315 22.46 -35.36 -26.54
N CYS A 316 23.66 -35.33 -27.11
CA CYS A 316 23.94 -35.39 -28.54
C CYS A 316 23.97 -36.84 -29.04
N ILE A 317 22.99 -37.23 -29.85
CA ILE A 317 22.84 -38.61 -30.35
C ILE A 317 23.65 -38.78 -31.64
N PRO A 318 24.66 -39.68 -31.67
CA PRO A 318 25.55 -39.83 -32.82
C PRO A 318 24.84 -40.45 -34.04
N TYR A 319 25.42 -40.27 -35.22
CA TYR A 319 24.88 -40.80 -36.49
C TYR A 319 24.63 -42.32 -36.45
N GLU A 320 25.52 -43.10 -35.81
CA GLU A 320 25.40 -44.57 -35.74
C GLU A 320 24.10 -45.02 -35.06
N GLU A 321 23.57 -44.21 -34.16
CA GLU A 321 22.35 -44.49 -33.40
C GLU A 321 21.11 -43.80 -33.97
N SER A 322 21.29 -42.74 -34.78
CA SER A 322 20.21 -41.88 -35.27
C SER A 322 20.05 -41.83 -36.80
N SER A 323 20.83 -42.58 -37.57
CA SER A 323 20.88 -42.52 -39.05
C SER A 323 19.55 -42.70 -39.78
N THR A 324 18.52 -43.22 -39.11
CA THR A 324 17.18 -43.45 -39.69
C THR A 324 16.22 -42.27 -39.48
N LEU A 325 16.59 -41.27 -38.66
CA LEU A 325 15.78 -40.08 -38.40
C LEU A 325 15.72 -39.15 -39.62
N ALA A 326 14.56 -38.53 -39.82
CA ALA A 326 14.31 -37.62 -40.94
C ALA A 326 15.24 -36.40 -40.95
N ALA A 327 15.79 -36.01 -39.79
CA ALA A 327 16.75 -34.93 -39.63
C ALA A 327 17.97 -35.06 -40.56
N TRP A 328 18.41 -36.29 -40.87
CA TRP A 328 19.56 -36.56 -41.73
C TRP A 328 19.29 -36.39 -43.22
N ASN A 329 18.02 -36.37 -43.66
CA ASN A 329 17.66 -36.26 -45.08
C ASN A 329 18.11 -34.94 -45.72
N GLY A 330 18.33 -33.90 -44.90
CA GLY A 330 18.80 -32.59 -45.33
C GLY A 330 20.32 -32.44 -45.42
N LEU A 331 21.10 -33.40 -44.90
CA LEU A 331 22.56 -33.31 -44.88
C LEU A 331 23.12 -33.51 -46.30
N SER A 332 24.04 -32.63 -46.72
CA SER A 332 24.60 -32.72 -48.06
C SER A 332 25.52 -33.94 -48.19
N SER A 333 25.62 -34.53 -49.38
CA SER A 333 26.52 -35.67 -49.63
C SER A 333 28.02 -35.34 -49.50
N GLU A 334 28.36 -34.06 -49.27
CA GLU A 334 29.74 -33.57 -49.14
C GLU A 334 30.17 -33.41 -47.66
N GLU A 335 29.23 -33.48 -46.72
CA GLU A 335 29.48 -33.35 -45.28
C GLU A 335 29.69 -34.73 -44.63
N ASP A 336 30.61 -34.82 -43.66
CA ASP A 336 30.88 -36.05 -42.92
C ASP A 336 29.86 -36.21 -41.78
N PRO A 337 29.01 -37.26 -41.75
CA PRO A 337 28.02 -37.43 -40.68
C PRO A 337 28.63 -37.54 -39.27
N SER A 338 29.93 -37.83 -39.13
CA SER A 338 30.58 -37.83 -37.80
C SER A 338 30.78 -36.45 -37.19
N ASP A 339 30.75 -35.39 -38.01
CA ASP A 339 30.88 -34.01 -37.55
C ASP A 339 29.56 -33.45 -36.99
N TRP A 340 28.50 -34.27 -37.05
CA TRP A 340 27.13 -33.90 -36.71
C TRP A 340 26.53 -34.89 -35.71
N CYS A 341 25.54 -34.40 -34.97
CA CYS A 341 24.67 -35.25 -34.18
C CYS A 341 23.27 -34.68 -34.08
N VAL A 342 22.36 -35.49 -33.54
CA VAL A 342 20.95 -35.10 -33.36
C VAL A 342 20.70 -34.71 -31.91
N ILE A 343 20.04 -33.56 -31.74
CA ILE A 343 19.36 -33.20 -30.49
C ILE A 343 17.87 -33.52 -30.66
N ALA A 344 17.38 -34.41 -29.79
CA ALA A 344 16.04 -34.96 -29.85
C ALA A 344 14.93 -33.90 -29.79
N ALA A 345 13.83 -34.14 -30.52
CA ALA A 345 12.64 -33.27 -30.61
C ALA A 345 12.10 -32.84 -29.22
N THR A 346 12.15 -33.74 -28.22
CA THR A 346 11.65 -33.47 -26.85
C THR A 346 12.29 -32.24 -26.20
N HIS A 347 13.56 -31.96 -26.48
CA HIS A 347 14.31 -30.84 -25.88
C HIS A 347 13.77 -29.49 -26.35
N TRP A 348 13.18 -29.45 -27.55
CA TRP A 348 12.63 -28.24 -28.17
C TRP A 348 11.17 -27.99 -27.77
N SER A 349 10.51 -28.96 -27.13
CA SER A 349 9.05 -28.92 -26.87
C SER A 349 8.58 -27.70 -26.06
N ASN A 350 9.42 -27.15 -25.18
CA ASN A 350 9.08 -26.00 -24.33
C ASN A 350 9.52 -24.64 -24.91
N TRP A 351 10.19 -24.61 -26.07
CA TRP A 351 10.94 -23.43 -26.54
C TRP A 351 10.17 -22.56 -27.53
N GLY A 352 9.03 -23.05 -28.02
CA GLY A 352 8.13 -22.33 -28.91
C GLY A 352 6.68 -22.48 -28.48
N ILE A 353 5.80 -21.69 -29.08
CA ILE A 353 4.36 -21.92 -29.01
C ILE A 353 3.98 -22.71 -30.26
N PHE A 354 3.70 -23.99 -30.07
CA PHE A 354 3.39 -24.94 -31.12
C PHE A 354 1.91 -25.25 -31.07
N GLN A 355 1.18 -25.08 -32.18
CA GLN A 355 -0.21 -25.52 -32.34
C GLN A 355 -1.10 -25.31 -31.09
N PRO A 356 -1.26 -24.07 -30.56
CA PRO A 356 -1.81 -23.81 -29.23
C PRO A 356 -3.27 -24.25 -29.06
N THR A 357 -3.99 -24.53 -30.17
CA THR A 357 -5.35 -25.07 -30.22
C THR A 357 -5.40 -26.59 -30.11
N LYS A 358 -4.28 -27.30 -30.28
CA LYS A 358 -4.22 -28.77 -30.29
C LYS A 358 -3.55 -29.30 -29.02
N PHE A 359 -4.22 -30.24 -28.36
CA PHE A 359 -3.68 -30.90 -27.17
C PHE A 359 -2.55 -31.89 -27.50
N LYS A 360 -2.67 -32.58 -28.64
CA LYS A 360 -1.62 -33.41 -29.22
C LYS A 360 -1.01 -32.64 -30.39
N ILE A 361 0.32 -32.53 -30.43
CA ILE A 361 1.01 -31.89 -31.57
C ILE A 361 0.81 -32.78 -32.80
N ILE A 362 0.44 -32.18 -33.92
CA ILE A 362 0.35 -32.83 -35.23
C ILE A 362 1.69 -32.69 -35.94
N ASP A 363 2.17 -33.78 -36.53
CA ASP A 363 3.39 -33.85 -37.32
C ASP A 363 3.16 -33.29 -38.74
N PHE A 364 3.23 -31.97 -38.91
CA PHE A 364 3.17 -31.33 -40.22
C PHE A 364 4.48 -31.40 -41.00
N ALA A 365 5.63 -31.55 -40.33
CA ALA A 365 6.93 -31.65 -41.00
C ALA A 365 7.20 -33.05 -41.58
N GLY A 366 6.45 -34.07 -41.13
CA GLY A 366 6.64 -35.45 -41.55
C GLY A 366 7.82 -36.14 -40.86
N ASP A 367 8.21 -35.68 -39.67
CA ASP A 367 9.35 -36.23 -38.92
C ASP A 367 9.16 -37.71 -38.61
N ASN A 368 7.92 -38.15 -38.36
CA ASN A 368 7.62 -39.56 -38.16
C ASN A 368 7.54 -40.38 -39.45
N GLY A 369 7.58 -39.75 -40.63
CA GLY A 369 7.34 -40.43 -41.91
C GLY A 369 5.96 -41.10 -41.95
N HIS A 370 4.94 -40.43 -41.41
CA HIS A 370 3.61 -41.00 -41.23
C HIS A 370 2.82 -41.14 -42.54
N ALA A 371 3.18 -40.38 -43.58
CA ALA A 371 2.56 -40.42 -44.90
C ALA A 371 3.40 -41.21 -45.92
N ASP A 372 2.79 -42.16 -46.62
CA ASP A 372 3.43 -42.98 -47.65
C ASP A 372 2.43 -43.33 -48.76
N SER A 373 2.59 -42.65 -49.90
CA SER A 373 1.71 -42.79 -51.06
C SER A 373 1.87 -44.12 -51.79
N ALA A 374 3.01 -44.80 -51.65
CA ALA A 374 3.23 -46.11 -52.26
C ALA A 374 2.44 -47.22 -51.54
N THR A 375 2.22 -47.08 -50.23
CA THR A 375 1.38 -48.00 -49.44
C THR A 375 -0.06 -47.50 -49.27
N GLY A 376 -0.35 -46.26 -49.70
CA GLY A 376 -1.65 -45.61 -49.48
C GLY A 376 -1.90 -45.26 -48.01
N ARG A 377 -0.83 -45.13 -47.22
CA ARG A 377 -0.91 -44.84 -45.79
C ARG A 377 -0.92 -43.36 -45.57
N ASN A 378 -2.02 -42.83 -45.04
CA ASN A 378 -2.24 -41.42 -44.77
C ASN A 378 -2.07 -40.48 -45.98
N SER A 379 -1.71 -40.96 -47.17
CA SER A 379 -1.55 -40.11 -48.35
C SER A 379 -1.87 -40.83 -49.66
N ALA A 380 -2.23 -40.02 -50.66
CA ALA A 380 -2.42 -40.42 -52.04
C ALA A 380 -1.79 -39.35 -52.94
N GLU A 381 -0.77 -39.74 -53.70
CA GLU A 381 -0.03 -38.82 -54.57
C GLU A 381 0.18 -39.44 -55.94
N ASP A 382 0.04 -38.62 -56.98
CA ASP A 382 0.32 -38.99 -58.36
C ASP A 382 0.95 -37.82 -59.08
N GLU A 383 2.00 -38.08 -59.85
CA GLU A 383 2.63 -37.09 -60.73
C GLU A 383 2.79 -37.71 -62.12
N THR A 384 2.32 -36.99 -63.13
CA THR A 384 2.43 -37.42 -64.52
C THR A 384 2.73 -36.25 -65.44
N SER A 385 3.39 -36.56 -66.56
CA SER A 385 3.58 -35.61 -67.65
C SER A 385 3.26 -36.26 -68.99
N PHE A 386 2.61 -35.50 -69.87
CA PHE A 386 2.23 -35.96 -71.20
C PHE A 386 2.33 -34.84 -72.25
N PRO A 387 2.76 -35.15 -73.50
CA PRO A 387 2.83 -34.18 -74.58
C PRO A 387 1.44 -33.88 -75.17
N GLY A 388 1.28 -32.71 -75.79
CA GLY A 388 0.11 -32.38 -76.62
C GLY A 388 0.02 -33.22 -77.90
N THR A 389 -1.09 -33.12 -78.64
CA THR A 389 -1.30 -33.88 -79.89
C THR A 389 -0.95 -33.07 -81.14
N ALA A 390 -0.62 -33.76 -82.25
CA ALA A 390 -0.29 -33.11 -83.53
C ALA A 390 -1.40 -32.21 -84.08
N ASP A 391 -2.67 -32.54 -83.80
CA ASP A 391 -3.87 -31.87 -84.29
C ASP A 391 -4.54 -30.95 -83.24
N GLY A 392 -3.97 -30.86 -82.02
CA GLY A 392 -4.51 -30.06 -80.93
C GLY A 392 -5.83 -30.60 -80.36
N SER A 393 -6.14 -31.88 -80.60
CA SER A 393 -7.27 -32.59 -80.00
C SER A 393 -7.22 -32.54 -78.47
N GLU A 394 -8.39 -32.73 -77.85
CA GLU A 394 -8.52 -32.83 -76.40
C GLU A 394 -7.83 -34.08 -75.86
N ILE A 395 -7.06 -33.91 -74.77
CA ILE A 395 -6.44 -34.99 -74.00
C ILE A 395 -7.03 -34.95 -72.60
N THR A 396 -7.52 -36.09 -72.13
CA THR A 396 -8.00 -36.26 -70.75
C THR A 396 -7.10 -37.25 -70.03
N TYR A 397 -6.63 -36.84 -68.86
CA TYR A 397 -6.00 -37.71 -67.88
C TYR A 397 -6.91 -37.85 -66.67
N GLU A 398 -7.15 -39.08 -66.23
CA GLU A 398 -7.98 -39.40 -65.09
C GLU A 398 -7.27 -40.46 -64.25
N VAL A 399 -7.16 -40.19 -62.95
CA VAL A 399 -6.57 -41.10 -61.97
C VAL A 399 -7.48 -41.17 -60.75
N SER A 400 -7.64 -42.37 -60.20
CA SER A 400 -8.37 -42.59 -58.95
C SER A 400 -7.52 -43.45 -58.03
N MET A 401 -7.32 -42.98 -56.80
CA MET A 401 -6.48 -43.62 -55.80
C MET A 401 -7.23 -43.73 -54.49
N THR A 402 -6.85 -44.72 -53.68
CA THR A 402 -7.40 -44.93 -52.34
C THR A 402 -6.30 -44.82 -51.31
N PHE A 403 -6.57 -44.16 -50.20
CA PHE A 403 -5.67 -44.11 -49.05
C PHE A 403 -6.44 -44.34 -47.75
N GLU A 404 -5.76 -44.87 -46.74
CA GLU A 404 -6.29 -45.12 -45.41
C GLU A 404 -5.70 -44.10 -44.43
N VAL A 405 -6.56 -43.45 -43.66
CA VAL A 405 -6.15 -42.58 -42.55
C VAL A 405 -6.05 -43.44 -41.29
N GLU A 406 -4.84 -43.59 -40.75
CA GLU A 406 -4.59 -44.37 -39.54
C GLU A 406 -5.22 -43.71 -38.30
N ASP A 407 -5.73 -44.51 -37.36
CA ASP A 407 -6.18 -44.03 -36.05
C ASP A 407 -5.04 -44.13 -35.03
N LEU A 408 -4.42 -42.99 -34.73
CA LEU A 408 -3.40 -42.82 -33.70
C LEU A 408 -3.95 -42.08 -32.47
N GLY A 409 -5.22 -42.38 -32.13
CA GLY A 409 -5.88 -41.89 -30.94
C GLY A 409 -6.38 -40.45 -31.05
N VAL A 410 -6.70 -39.99 -32.27
CA VAL A 410 -7.38 -38.72 -32.55
C VAL A 410 -8.53 -39.02 -33.51
N SER A 411 -9.72 -38.48 -33.23
CA SER A 411 -10.92 -38.79 -34.03
C SER A 411 -10.88 -38.23 -35.44
N GLU A 412 -10.30 -37.04 -35.62
CA GLU A 412 -10.18 -36.35 -36.90
C GLU A 412 -8.76 -35.80 -37.05
N VAL A 413 -8.24 -35.84 -38.26
CA VAL A 413 -6.91 -35.31 -38.59
C VAL A 413 -6.98 -34.27 -39.71
N PRO A 414 -6.13 -33.23 -39.68
CA PRO A 414 -6.03 -32.29 -40.78
C PRO A 414 -5.40 -32.99 -41.99
N ALA A 415 -5.97 -32.80 -43.17
CA ALA A 415 -5.48 -33.33 -44.42
C ALA A 415 -5.38 -32.21 -45.46
N ASP A 416 -4.19 -32.06 -46.04
CA ASP A 416 -3.99 -31.16 -47.16
C ASP A 416 -4.34 -31.89 -48.45
N ILE A 417 -5.28 -31.34 -49.19
CA ILE A 417 -5.69 -31.82 -50.51
C ILE A 417 -5.41 -30.73 -51.54
N GLY A 418 -4.74 -31.11 -52.62
CA GLY A 418 -4.49 -30.18 -53.71
C GLY A 418 -3.98 -30.85 -54.96
N CYS A 419 -3.89 -30.04 -56.01
CA CYS A 419 -3.20 -30.44 -57.23
C CYS A 419 -2.28 -29.31 -57.71
N LEU A 420 -1.32 -29.66 -58.55
CA LEU A 420 -0.51 -28.72 -59.31
C LEU A 420 -0.68 -29.00 -60.79
N PHE A 421 -0.91 -27.94 -61.56
CA PHE A 421 -1.04 -28.03 -63.01
C PHE A 421 -0.15 -26.97 -63.67
N ARG A 422 0.73 -27.39 -64.59
CA ARG A 422 1.55 -26.48 -65.37
C ARG A 422 1.81 -27.01 -66.78
N THR A 423 2.12 -26.09 -67.68
CA THR A 423 2.58 -26.40 -69.04
C THR A 423 4.00 -25.88 -69.23
N THR A 424 4.79 -26.53 -70.10
CA THR A 424 6.14 -26.04 -70.44
C THR A 424 6.14 -24.68 -71.16
N VAL A 425 5.01 -24.30 -71.76
CA VAL A 425 4.80 -22.99 -72.40
C VAL A 425 3.65 -22.26 -71.72
N ARG A 426 3.93 -21.06 -71.21
CA ARG A 426 2.93 -20.21 -70.54
C ARG A 426 1.81 -19.80 -71.52
N GLY A 427 0.56 -20.05 -71.12
CA GLY A 427 -0.63 -19.65 -71.89
C GLY A 427 -0.92 -20.50 -73.13
N ALA A 428 -0.35 -21.70 -73.23
CA ALA A 428 -0.71 -22.66 -74.26
C ALA A 428 -2.06 -23.32 -73.92
N GLY A 429 -2.94 -23.50 -74.90
CA GLY A 429 -4.17 -24.30 -74.76
C GLY A 429 -5.27 -23.74 -73.84
N VAL A 430 -6.32 -24.55 -73.66
CA VAL A 430 -7.40 -24.38 -72.69
C VAL A 430 -7.45 -25.64 -71.83
N HIS A 431 -7.57 -25.48 -70.51
CA HIS A 431 -7.45 -26.56 -69.55
C HIS A 431 -8.58 -26.51 -68.52
N SER A 432 -8.99 -27.68 -68.04
CA SER A 432 -9.92 -27.83 -66.90
C SER A 432 -9.45 -28.95 -65.99
N GLN A 433 -9.52 -28.71 -64.68
CA GLN A 433 -9.19 -29.69 -63.65
C GLN A 433 -10.41 -29.93 -62.76
N SER A 434 -10.57 -31.15 -62.27
CA SER A 434 -11.54 -31.52 -61.25
C SER A 434 -10.89 -32.48 -60.27
N LEU A 435 -11.04 -32.22 -58.98
CA LEU A 435 -10.56 -33.07 -57.90
C LEU A 435 -11.73 -33.37 -56.96
N VAL A 436 -11.97 -34.64 -56.69
CA VAL A 436 -13.10 -35.12 -55.86
C VAL A 436 -12.57 -36.10 -54.83
N LEU A 437 -12.95 -35.89 -53.57
CA LEU A 437 -12.68 -36.79 -52.46
C LEU A 437 -13.99 -37.43 -51.99
N SER A 438 -13.98 -38.75 -51.88
CA SER A 438 -15.14 -39.54 -51.43
C SER A 438 -14.77 -40.48 -50.29
N ASP A 439 -15.75 -40.77 -49.44
CA ASP A 439 -15.62 -41.72 -48.34
C ASP A 439 -15.71 -43.18 -48.81
N SER A 440 -15.60 -44.13 -47.88
CA SER A 440 -15.76 -45.56 -48.16
C SER A 440 -17.16 -45.97 -48.63
N SER A 441 -18.19 -45.13 -48.41
CA SER A 441 -19.57 -45.32 -48.86
C SER A 441 -19.79 -44.83 -50.30
N GLY A 442 -18.83 -44.07 -50.84
CA GLY A 442 -18.92 -43.39 -52.14
C GLY A 442 -19.60 -42.02 -52.07
N ASP A 443 -19.82 -41.48 -50.88
CA ASP A 443 -20.36 -40.14 -50.67
C ASP A 443 -19.24 -39.10 -50.86
N GLU A 444 -19.56 -38.04 -51.59
CA GLU A 444 -18.63 -36.93 -51.84
C GLU A 444 -18.48 -36.06 -50.58
N ILE A 445 -17.26 -35.99 -50.05
CA ILE A 445 -16.93 -35.18 -48.87
C ILE A 445 -16.46 -33.78 -49.28
N TRP A 446 -15.69 -33.72 -50.37
CA TRP A 446 -15.10 -32.48 -50.88
C TRP A 446 -14.86 -32.56 -52.38
N SER A 447 -15.05 -31.45 -53.09
CA SER A 447 -14.71 -31.32 -54.51
C SER A 447 -14.33 -29.89 -54.88
N THR A 448 -13.53 -29.74 -55.93
CA THR A 448 -13.16 -28.45 -56.48
C THR A 448 -13.12 -28.46 -58.01
N GLU A 449 -13.52 -27.34 -58.61
CA GLU A 449 -13.34 -27.04 -60.03
C GLU A 449 -12.10 -26.15 -60.20
N GLY A 450 -11.13 -26.63 -60.97
CA GLY A 450 -9.79 -26.05 -61.04
C GLY A 450 -8.82 -26.69 -60.05
N CYS A 451 -7.63 -26.11 -59.96
CA CYS A 451 -6.53 -26.69 -59.20
C CYS A 451 -6.21 -25.78 -58.02
N VAL A 452 -6.81 -26.09 -56.87
CA VAL A 452 -6.72 -25.34 -55.61
C VAL A 452 -6.27 -26.29 -54.52
N SER A 453 -5.41 -25.80 -53.62
CA SER A 453 -5.02 -26.52 -52.41
C SER A 453 -5.84 -26.01 -51.23
N GLU A 454 -6.38 -26.92 -50.42
CA GLU A 454 -7.17 -26.62 -49.22
C GLU A 454 -6.85 -27.64 -48.12
N THR A 455 -7.01 -27.24 -46.87
CA THR A 455 -6.91 -28.15 -45.71
C THR A 455 -8.31 -28.52 -45.26
N ILE A 456 -8.58 -29.82 -45.17
CA ILE A 456 -9.85 -30.38 -44.69
C ILE A 456 -9.59 -31.26 -43.47
N TYR A 457 -10.64 -31.67 -42.76
CA TYR A 457 -10.54 -32.61 -41.65
C TYR A 457 -11.17 -33.95 -42.05
N LEU A 458 -10.42 -35.03 -41.83
CA LEU A 458 -10.84 -36.40 -42.15
C LEU A 458 -10.94 -37.23 -40.87
N ASP A 459 -12.01 -38.02 -40.76
CA ASP A 459 -12.15 -39.00 -39.69
C ASP A 459 -11.04 -40.05 -39.79
N ALA A 460 -10.38 -40.33 -38.67
CA ALA A 460 -9.35 -41.35 -38.57
C ALA A 460 -9.94 -42.77 -38.57
N GLY A 461 -9.14 -43.75 -39.01
CA GLY A 461 -9.55 -45.16 -39.12
C GLY A 461 -10.41 -45.48 -40.35
N ASN A 462 -10.57 -44.53 -41.27
CA ASN A 462 -11.40 -44.66 -42.48
C ASN A 462 -10.54 -44.68 -43.75
N THR A 463 -11.09 -45.31 -44.80
CA THR A 463 -10.51 -45.30 -46.14
C THR A 463 -11.23 -44.28 -47.02
N TYR A 464 -10.46 -43.51 -47.77
CA TYR A 464 -10.95 -42.49 -48.69
C TYR A 464 -10.48 -42.77 -50.11
N SER A 465 -11.26 -42.32 -51.08
CA SER A 465 -10.88 -42.36 -52.50
C SER A 465 -10.79 -40.95 -53.06
N VAL A 466 -9.67 -40.63 -53.70
CA VAL A 466 -9.46 -39.37 -54.41
C VAL A 466 -9.45 -39.61 -55.91
N SER A 467 -10.26 -38.86 -56.64
CA SER A 467 -10.37 -38.93 -58.10
C SER A 467 -10.00 -37.58 -58.71
N TYR A 468 -9.00 -37.59 -59.59
CA TYR A 468 -8.48 -36.41 -60.26
C TYR A 468 -8.62 -36.54 -61.76
N MET A 469 -9.18 -35.52 -62.39
CA MET A 469 -9.33 -35.44 -63.83
C MET A 469 -8.78 -34.10 -64.34
N THR A 470 -7.93 -34.15 -65.36
CA THR A 470 -7.45 -32.97 -66.09
C THR A 470 -7.68 -33.14 -67.57
N THR A 471 -8.20 -32.09 -68.20
CA THR A 471 -8.50 -32.06 -69.63
C THR A 471 -7.81 -30.87 -70.26
N SER A 472 -7.13 -31.09 -71.38
CA SER A 472 -6.31 -30.10 -72.08
C SER A 472 -6.59 -30.11 -73.58
N GLN A 473 -6.86 -28.94 -74.16
CA GLN A 473 -7.17 -28.76 -75.59
C GLN A 473 -6.30 -27.68 -76.22
N GLY A 474 -5.97 -27.80 -77.51
CA GLY A 474 -5.24 -26.76 -78.25
C GLY A 474 -3.75 -26.69 -77.93
N ILE A 475 -3.18 -27.77 -77.40
CA ILE A 475 -1.74 -27.95 -77.15
C ILE A 475 -1.13 -28.86 -78.23
N ASN A 476 0.04 -28.48 -78.75
CA ASN A 476 0.75 -29.26 -79.77
C ASN A 476 1.82 -30.18 -79.14
N GLU A 477 2.43 -31.06 -79.94
CA GLU A 477 3.45 -32.02 -79.48
C GLU A 477 4.72 -31.39 -78.86
N SER A 478 4.92 -30.08 -79.01
CA SER A 478 6.06 -29.36 -78.41
C SER A 478 5.78 -28.81 -77.01
N VAL A 479 4.52 -28.87 -76.55
CA VAL A 479 4.10 -28.45 -75.21
C VAL A 479 3.82 -29.70 -74.38
N GLU A 480 4.41 -29.76 -73.20
CA GLU A 480 4.20 -30.83 -72.22
C GLU A 480 3.31 -30.29 -71.09
N VAL A 481 2.31 -31.07 -70.73
CA VAL A 481 1.45 -30.85 -69.58
C VAL A 481 2.04 -31.64 -68.43
N ILE A 482 2.28 -30.98 -67.31
CA ILE A 482 2.76 -31.57 -66.07
C ILE A 482 1.66 -31.35 -65.03
N THR A 483 1.18 -32.44 -64.47
CA THR A 483 0.12 -32.41 -63.47
C THR A 483 0.46 -33.31 -62.31
N SER A 484 0.18 -32.85 -61.10
CA SER A 484 0.28 -33.68 -59.91
C SER A 484 -0.91 -33.47 -58.98
N LEU A 485 -1.21 -34.49 -58.20
CA LEU A 485 -2.19 -34.54 -57.14
C LEU A 485 -1.43 -34.93 -55.87
N SER A 486 -1.72 -34.27 -54.75
CA SER A 486 -1.28 -34.71 -53.44
C SER A 486 -2.42 -34.56 -52.43
N VAL A 487 -2.65 -35.65 -51.70
CA VAL A 487 -3.46 -35.68 -50.48
C VAL A 487 -2.59 -36.22 -49.37
N VAL A 488 -2.43 -35.48 -48.28
CA VAL A 488 -1.64 -35.89 -47.11
C VAL A 488 -2.46 -35.62 -45.85
N ALA A 489 -2.88 -36.67 -45.17
CA ALA A 489 -3.49 -36.64 -43.85
C ALA A 489 -2.41 -36.70 -42.77
N TYR A 490 -2.28 -35.63 -42.00
CA TYR A 490 -1.23 -35.50 -40.99
C TYR A 490 -1.57 -36.25 -39.71
N GLN A 491 -0.58 -36.87 -39.07
CA GLN A 491 -0.79 -37.67 -37.86
C GLN A 491 -0.18 -36.99 -36.62
N PRO A 492 -0.57 -37.39 -35.39
CA PRO A 492 0.07 -36.88 -34.18
C PRO A 492 1.59 -37.15 -34.19
N LEU A 493 2.37 -36.18 -33.72
CA LEU A 493 3.81 -36.32 -33.53
C LEU A 493 4.08 -37.34 -32.42
N LEU A 494 4.75 -38.43 -32.77
CA LEU A 494 5.10 -39.54 -31.89
C LEU A 494 6.59 -39.49 -31.55
N LEU A 495 6.92 -39.63 -30.26
CA LEU A 495 8.31 -39.67 -29.80
C LEU A 495 8.65 -41.02 -29.18
N ASN A 496 9.90 -41.45 -29.36
CA ASN A 496 10.50 -42.61 -28.70
C ASN A 496 10.82 -42.33 -27.22
N ASP A 497 11.19 -43.38 -26.48
CA ASP A 497 11.60 -43.26 -25.07
C ASP A 497 12.86 -42.39 -24.88
N ASP A 498 13.71 -42.28 -25.91
CA ASP A 498 14.88 -41.40 -25.94
C ASP A 498 14.54 -39.95 -26.35
N GLY A 499 13.27 -39.66 -26.65
CA GLY A 499 12.77 -38.34 -27.02
C GLY A 499 12.88 -37.98 -28.50
N THR A 500 13.44 -38.85 -29.34
CA THR A 500 13.53 -38.66 -30.80
C THR A 500 12.19 -38.94 -31.49
N SER A 501 12.01 -38.48 -32.73
CA SER A 501 10.82 -38.82 -33.52
C SER A 501 10.78 -40.31 -33.87
N LEU A 502 9.62 -40.94 -33.68
CA LEU A 502 9.39 -42.34 -34.06
C LEU A 502 9.29 -42.47 -35.59
N VAL A 503 10.16 -43.25 -36.21
CA VAL A 503 10.09 -43.54 -37.66
C VAL A 503 9.04 -44.62 -37.93
N ARG A 504 7.90 -44.23 -38.49
CA ARG A 504 6.71 -45.08 -38.66
C ARG A 504 6.93 -46.29 -39.57
N SER A 505 7.83 -46.21 -40.56
CA SER A 505 8.15 -47.30 -41.49
C SER A 505 9.02 -48.40 -40.88
N GLU A 506 9.80 -48.07 -39.86
CA GLU A 506 10.72 -49.01 -39.18
C GLU A 506 10.16 -49.56 -37.87
N SER A 507 9.11 -48.93 -37.34
CA SER A 507 8.41 -49.37 -36.13
C SER A 507 7.70 -50.72 -36.31
N THR A 508 7.89 -51.61 -35.33
CA THR A 508 7.17 -52.91 -35.24
C THR A 508 6.00 -52.86 -34.25
N LEU A 509 5.73 -51.69 -33.67
CA LEU A 509 4.65 -51.47 -32.71
C LEU A 509 3.29 -51.47 -33.40
N ASP A 510 2.25 -51.88 -32.68
CA ASP A 510 0.87 -51.75 -33.15
C ASP A 510 0.34 -50.31 -32.99
N LEU A 511 -0.73 -49.98 -33.72
CA LEU A 511 -1.34 -48.65 -33.71
C LEU A 511 -1.81 -48.24 -32.30
N GLU A 512 -2.29 -49.19 -31.50
CA GLU A 512 -2.73 -48.93 -30.13
C GLU A 512 -1.57 -48.48 -29.24
N THR A 513 -0.42 -49.15 -29.30
CA THR A 513 0.78 -48.74 -28.55
C THR A 513 1.31 -47.39 -29.04
N MET A 514 1.38 -47.18 -30.36
CA MET A 514 1.83 -45.91 -30.94
C MET A 514 0.92 -44.73 -30.58
N SER A 515 -0.39 -44.96 -30.46
CA SER A 515 -1.36 -43.92 -30.07
C SER A 515 -1.11 -43.33 -28.67
N ALA A 516 -0.32 -44.01 -27.83
CA ALA A 516 0.09 -43.54 -26.50
C ALA A 516 1.43 -42.78 -26.49
N MET A 517 2.20 -42.80 -27.58
CA MET A 517 3.54 -42.18 -27.70
C MET A 517 3.50 -40.74 -28.21
N TYR A 518 2.32 -40.11 -28.25
CA TYR A 518 2.16 -38.75 -28.76
C TYR A 518 2.82 -37.71 -27.85
N LEU A 519 3.34 -36.64 -28.45
CA LEU A 519 3.80 -35.48 -27.70
C LEU A 519 2.60 -34.63 -27.24
N LYS A 520 2.39 -34.57 -25.93
CA LYS A 520 1.44 -33.64 -25.32
C LYS A 520 1.95 -32.21 -25.51
N ASN A 521 1.14 -31.35 -26.09
CA ASN A 521 1.50 -29.95 -26.32
C ASN A 521 1.65 -29.20 -24.97
N PRO A 522 2.86 -28.77 -24.58
CA PRO A 522 3.07 -28.01 -23.34
C PRO A 522 2.53 -26.58 -23.45
N THR A 523 2.28 -26.10 -24.68
CA THR A 523 1.72 -24.78 -24.99
C THR A 523 0.24 -24.81 -25.36
N TYR A 524 -0.45 -25.93 -25.10
CA TYR A 524 -1.90 -25.99 -25.26
C TYR A 524 -2.58 -24.92 -24.41
N HIS A 525 -3.46 -24.13 -25.05
CA HIS A 525 -4.12 -22.97 -24.44
C HIS A 525 -3.16 -21.87 -23.95
N LYS A 526 -1.97 -21.76 -24.54
CA LYS A 526 -1.07 -20.62 -24.31
C LYS A 526 -1.29 -19.59 -25.40
N ASN A 527 -1.64 -18.36 -25.01
CA ASN A 527 -1.82 -17.25 -25.94
C ASN A 527 -0.47 -16.89 -26.61
N PRO A 528 -0.36 -16.93 -27.95
CA PRO A 528 0.83 -16.49 -28.67
C PRO A 528 1.21 -15.03 -28.41
N LYS A 529 0.21 -14.19 -28.13
CA LYS A 529 0.34 -12.79 -27.73
C LYS A 529 0.16 -12.62 -26.21
N SER A 530 0.60 -13.61 -25.43
CA SER A 530 0.48 -13.61 -23.96
C SER A 530 1.15 -12.40 -23.31
N LEU A 531 2.29 -11.96 -23.84
CA LEU A 531 2.95 -10.73 -23.39
C LEU A 531 2.03 -9.51 -23.59
N ASP A 532 1.44 -9.35 -24.77
CA ASP A 532 0.55 -8.21 -25.06
C ASP A 532 -0.72 -8.24 -24.20
N ALA A 533 -1.30 -9.42 -23.93
CA ALA A 533 -2.42 -9.56 -23.01
C ALA A 533 -2.04 -9.18 -21.56
N LYS A 534 -0.83 -9.56 -21.11
CA LYS A 534 -0.27 -9.17 -19.82
C LYS A 534 -0.01 -7.66 -19.73
N LEU A 535 0.38 -6.99 -20.82
CA LEU A 535 0.49 -5.52 -20.89
C LEU A 535 -0.85 -4.87 -20.54
N ILE A 536 -1.90 -5.20 -21.30
CA ILE A 536 -3.22 -4.58 -21.12
C ILE A 536 -3.68 -4.73 -19.67
N TYR A 537 -3.48 -5.90 -19.08
CA TYR A 537 -3.74 -6.13 -17.66
C TYR A 537 -2.91 -5.25 -16.71
N SER A 538 -1.59 -5.22 -16.91
CA SER A 538 -0.64 -4.54 -16.02
C SER A 538 -0.80 -3.01 -15.98
N LEU A 539 -1.37 -2.42 -17.02
CA LEU A 539 -1.66 -0.99 -17.11
C LEU A 539 -2.77 -0.52 -16.14
N PHE A 540 -3.64 -1.42 -15.68
CA PHE A 540 -4.81 -1.04 -14.88
C PHE A 540 -4.77 -1.64 -13.48
N ILE A 541 -4.85 -2.97 -13.36
CA ILE A 541 -5.11 -3.63 -12.06
C ILE A 541 -3.96 -3.42 -11.06
N PRO A 542 -2.69 -3.65 -11.41
CA PRO A 542 -1.57 -3.48 -10.46
C PRO A 542 -1.36 -2.01 -10.07
N CYS A 543 -1.63 -1.07 -10.97
CA CYS A 543 -1.56 0.37 -10.70
C CYS A 543 -2.54 0.77 -9.59
N LEU A 544 -3.76 0.23 -9.63
CA LEU A 544 -4.75 0.40 -8.56
C LEU A 544 -4.29 -0.25 -7.25
N GLY A 545 -3.53 -1.35 -7.31
CA GLY A 545 -2.87 -1.96 -6.14
C GLY A 545 -1.88 -1.05 -5.45
N VAL A 546 -1.00 -0.39 -6.21
CA VAL A 546 -0.08 0.63 -5.68
C VAL A 546 -0.85 1.81 -5.09
N GLY A 547 -1.91 2.25 -5.77
CA GLY A 547 -2.82 3.27 -5.24
C GLY A 547 -3.43 2.87 -3.90
N ALA A 548 -3.94 1.64 -3.79
CA ALA A 548 -4.50 1.12 -2.56
C ALA A 548 -3.47 1.11 -1.41
N LEU A 549 -2.23 0.68 -1.68
CA LEU A 549 -1.13 0.71 -0.70
C LEU A 549 -0.87 2.12 -0.18
N VAL A 550 -0.69 3.08 -1.09
CA VAL A 550 -0.45 4.48 -0.72
C VAL A 550 -1.63 5.02 0.07
N PHE A 551 -2.87 4.75 -0.37
CA PHE A 551 -4.07 5.14 0.38
C PHE A 551 -4.07 4.57 1.80
N MET A 552 -3.74 3.28 1.97
CA MET A 552 -3.66 2.67 3.31
C MET A 552 -2.60 3.32 4.17
N LEU A 553 -1.42 3.55 3.62
CA LEU A 553 -0.25 4.09 4.31
C LEU A 553 -0.53 5.53 4.75
N MET A 554 -1.00 6.38 3.83
CA MET A 554 -1.40 7.76 4.14
C MET A 554 -2.54 7.80 5.17
N ARG A 555 -3.54 6.90 5.07
CA ARG A 555 -4.63 6.82 6.04
C ARG A 555 -4.19 6.30 7.42
N SER A 556 -3.07 5.57 7.48
CA SER A 556 -2.47 5.15 8.76
C SER A 556 -1.70 6.31 9.40
N MET A 557 -0.91 7.04 8.60
CA MET A 557 -0.19 8.25 9.04
C MET A 557 -1.16 9.33 9.50
N ALA A 558 -2.31 9.46 8.83
CA ALA A 558 -3.39 10.37 9.19
C ALA A 558 -4.04 10.11 10.57
N ARG A 559 -3.58 9.11 11.34
CA ARG A 559 -4.08 8.79 12.69
C ARG A 559 -3.03 8.94 13.80
N GLY A 560 -1.79 9.30 13.48
CA GLY A 560 -0.69 9.43 14.46
C GLY A 560 -0.31 10.88 14.78
N TYR A 561 0.62 11.10 15.71
CA TYR A 561 1.14 12.45 16.05
C TYR A 561 1.69 13.20 14.81
N GLU A 562 2.22 12.48 13.81
CA GLU A 562 2.64 13.03 12.52
C GLU A 562 1.49 13.71 11.78
N TYR A 563 0.24 13.25 11.94
CA TYR A 563 -0.95 13.91 11.39
C TYR A 563 -1.23 15.24 12.07
N GLU A 564 -1.25 15.25 13.41
CA GLU A 564 -1.46 16.47 14.19
C GLU A 564 -0.37 17.51 13.89
N MET A 565 0.89 17.08 13.77
CA MET A 565 2.03 17.93 13.39
C MET A 565 1.94 18.43 11.94
N ASN A 566 1.36 17.66 11.02
CA ASN A 566 1.15 18.08 9.62
C ASN A 566 0.08 19.18 9.47
N LYS A 567 -0.79 19.38 10.47
CA LYS A 567 -1.76 20.50 10.46
C LYS A 567 -1.06 21.86 10.66
N CYS A 568 0.11 21.87 11.31
CA CYS A 568 0.86 23.10 11.59
C CYS A 568 1.33 23.79 10.29
N TYR A 569 1.11 25.11 10.22
CA TYR A 569 1.57 25.95 9.11
C TYR A 569 2.50 27.09 9.52
N GLY A 570 3.03 27.05 10.74
CA GLY A 570 4.01 28.02 11.23
C GLY A 570 3.45 29.45 11.39
N CYS A 571 2.31 29.59 12.06
CA CYS A 571 1.73 30.90 12.39
C CYS A 571 2.28 31.54 13.66
N ASP A 572 3.09 30.81 14.43
CA ASP A 572 3.76 31.24 15.67
C ASP A 572 2.86 31.72 16.83
N LEU A 573 1.52 31.58 16.74
CA LEU A 573 0.60 31.87 17.85
C LEU A 573 0.86 31.02 19.11
N CYS A 574 1.28 29.77 18.94
CA CYS A 574 1.69 28.92 20.05
C CYS A 574 2.95 29.47 20.76
N ASP A 575 3.80 30.18 20.04
CA ASP A 575 5.02 30.78 20.58
C ASP A 575 4.68 31.99 21.44
N ASP A 576 3.71 32.80 21.02
CA ASP A 576 3.26 33.98 21.76
C ASP A 576 2.49 33.60 23.04
N ALA A 577 1.72 32.52 23.00
CA ALA A 577 0.98 32.01 24.16
C ALA A 577 1.84 31.21 25.16
N CYS A 578 3.07 30.82 24.80
CA CYS A 578 3.91 29.96 25.62
C CYS A 578 4.57 30.74 26.78
N PRO A 579 4.27 30.44 28.07
CA PRO A 579 4.85 31.17 29.19
C PRO A 579 6.36 30.97 29.33
N VAL A 580 6.88 29.85 28.86
CA VAL A 580 8.32 29.51 28.93
C VAL A 580 9.16 30.42 28.03
N ARG A 581 8.54 31.02 27.00
CA ARG A 581 9.22 31.95 26.08
C ARG A 581 9.77 33.18 26.79
N LEU A 582 9.11 33.62 27.85
CA LEU A 582 9.46 34.84 28.57
C LEU A 582 10.91 34.82 29.10
N PHE A 583 11.50 33.63 29.32
CA PHE A 583 12.81 33.49 29.97
C PHE A 583 13.84 32.66 29.20
N ASN A 584 13.43 31.87 28.20
CA ASN A 584 14.35 31.03 27.40
C ASN A 584 14.84 31.68 26.10
N SER A 585 14.74 33.00 25.95
CA SER A 585 15.15 33.87 24.81
C SER A 585 15.97 33.19 23.67
N GLY A 586 15.33 32.34 22.88
CA GLY A 586 15.87 31.67 21.70
C GLY A 586 15.03 31.98 20.47
N ASP A 587 15.63 31.89 19.27
CA ASP A 587 14.94 32.13 18.00
C ASP A 587 13.89 31.02 17.75
N LYS A 588 12.61 31.43 17.70
CA LYS A 588 11.40 30.67 17.28
C LYS A 588 11.10 29.39 18.07
N LEU A 589 9.95 29.40 18.74
CA LEU A 589 9.44 28.33 19.60
C LEU A 589 8.68 27.28 18.79
N ASN A 590 9.23 26.85 17.66
CA ASN A 590 8.55 25.86 16.85
C ASN A 590 8.94 24.45 17.33
N ILE A 591 8.40 24.07 18.51
CA ILE A 591 8.51 22.74 19.15
C ILE A 591 8.32 21.63 18.10
N ILE A 592 7.44 21.87 17.13
CA ILE A 592 7.10 20.96 16.02
C ILE A 592 8.20 20.94 14.93
N TYR A 593 8.69 22.09 14.47
CA TYR A 593 9.67 22.20 13.37
C TYR A 593 11.10 21.81 13.80
N ASN A 594 11.53 22.20 14.99
CA ASN A 594 12.88 21.92 15.47
C ASN A 594 13.04 20.45 15.82
N THR A 595 12.00 19.82 16.40
CA THR A 595 12.00 18.37 16.61
C THR A 595 11.97 17.58 15.29
N TRP A 596 11.31 18.09 14.24
CA TRP A 596 11.37 17.47 12.89
C TRP A 596 12.80 17.43 12.35
N ASN A 597 13.61 18.45 12.63
CA ASN A 597 15.02 18.49 12.25
C ASN A 597 15.95 17.78 13.25
N ASN A 598 15.39 17.21 14.33
CA ASN A 598 16.16 16.69 15.46
C ASN A 598 17.10 17.76 16.07
N GLU A 599 16.69 19.02 15.99
CA GLU A 599 17.37 20.19 16.54
C GLU A 599 16.77 20.52 17.93
N ASP A 600 17.64 20.86 18.87
CA ASP A 600 17.25 21.28 20.23
C ASP A 600 16.60 22.66 20.15
N ASP A 601 15.35 22.78 20.61
CA ASP A 601 14.37 23.78 20.20
C ASP A 601 14.44 25.09 21.01
N GLY A 602 15.52 25.33 21.75
CA GLY A 602 15.66 26.52 22.60
C GLY A 602 14.68 26.57 23.79
N VAL A 603 13.66 25.71 23.82
CA VAL A 603 12.87 25.36 25.00
C VAL A 603 13.09 23.88 25.24
N PRO A 604 14.05 23.49 26.11
CA PRO A 604 14.29 22.09 26.42
C PRO A 604 12.96 21.36 26.64
N LEU A 605 12.76 20.16 26.07
CA LEU A 605 11.50 19.40 26.18
C LEU A 605 10.92 19.35 27.61
N TYR A 606 11.80 19.37 28.61
CA TYR A 606 11.48 19.32 30.03
C TYR A 606 11.24 20.69 30.70
N SER A 607 11.47 21.79 29.99
CA SER A 607 11.01 23.14 30.36
C SER A 607 9.53 23.38 30.03
N CYS A 608 8.92 22.56 29.18
CA CYS A 608 7.49 22.66 28.86
C CYS A 608 6.63 22.42 30.11
N LEU A 609 5.75 23.39 30.43
CA LEU A 609 4.86 23.34 31.58
C LEU A 609 3.60 22.49 31.37
N THR A 610 3.39 21.93 30.17
CA THR A 610 2.21 21.11 29.81
C THR A 610 0.88 21.74 30.20
N CYS A 611 0.82 23.07 30.08
CA CYS A 611 -0.28 23.90 30.56
C CYS A 611 -1.41 24.07 29.53
N SER A 612 -1.29 23.52 28.32
CA SER A 612 -2.24 23.65 27.20
C SER A 612 -2.43 25.05 26.61
N ALA A 613 -1.64 26.05 26.98
CA ALA A 613 -1.75 27.40 26.41
C ALA A 613 -1.56 27.40 24.87
N CYS A 614 -0.57 26.65 24.38
CA CYS A 614 -0.30 26.53 22.94
C CYS A 614 -1.39 25.76 22.18
N THR A 615 -1.97 24.70 22.79
CA THR A 615 -3.10 23.95 22.24
C THR A 615 -4.31 24.86 22.05
N ASN A 616 -4.65 25.67 23.07
CA ASN A 616 -5.79 26.58 23.02
C ASN A 616 -5.58 27.75 22.04
N ALA A 617 -4.36 28.27 21.96
CA ALA A 617 -4.03 29.32 21.00
C ALA A 617 -4.00 28.84 19.53
N CYS A 618 -3.92 27.52 19.30
CA CYS A 618 -3.70 26.97 17.97
C CYS A 618 -4.95 27.06 17.08
N PRO A 619 -4.91 27.79 15.95
CA PRO A 619 -6.05 27.88 15.04
C PRO A 619 -6.33 26.58 14.26
N GLN A 620 -5.45 25.59 14.35
CA GLN A 620 -5.61 24.27 13.71
C GLN A 620 -5.96 23.18 14.72
N LEU A 621 -6.14 23.54 16.00
CA LEU A 621 -6.41 22.60 17.08
C LEU A 621 -5.36 21.48 17.12
N VAL A 622 -4.09 21.85 16.95
CA VAL A 622 -2.98 20.91 17.12
C VAL A 622 -2.87 20.60 18.60
N ASP A 623 -2.97 19.32 18.93
CA ASP A 623 -2.82 18.84 20.30
C ASP A 623 -1.32 18.73 20.67
N TYR A 624 -0.78 19.82 21.23
CA TYR A 624 0.61 19.87 21.70
C TYR A 624 0.80 19.04 22.97
N ASP A 625 -0.26 18.81 23.74
CA ASP A 625 -0.19 18.12 25.03
C ASP A 625 0.09 16.63 24.81
N SER A 626 -0.66 15.99 23.91
CA SER A 626 -0.40 14.61 23.48
C SER A 626 0.99 14.44 22.88
N TYR A 627 1.48 15.45 22.16
CA TYR A 627 2.83 15.43 21.60
C TYR A 627 3.90 15.42 22.70
N VAL A 628 3.80 16.30 23.71
CA VAL A 628 4.77 16.36 24.80
C VAL A 628 4.76 15.07 25.63
N ASP A 629 3.57 14.51 25.89
CA ASP A 629 3.41 13.20 26.55
C ASP A 629 4.17 12.10 25.78
N ILE A 630 3.87 11.93 24.48
CA ILE A 630 4.51 10.92 23.63
C ILE A 630 6.04 11.13 23.55
N ARG A 631 6.52 12.36 23.37
CA ARG A 631 7.97 12.62 23.25
C ARG A 631 8.72 12.33 24.54
N ARG A 632 8.19 12.71 25.69
CA ARG A 632 8.82 12.43 26.99
C ARG A 632 8.85 10.91 27.23
N ASN A 633 7.79 10.19 26.87
CA ASN A 633 7.73 8.72 26.99
C ASN A 633 8.75 7.97 26.09
N MET A 634 9.24 8.59 25.01
CA MET A 634 10.25 7.99 24.13
C MET A 634 11.69 8.20 24.62
N ILE A 635 11.92 9.01 25.65
CA ILE A 635 13.26 9.27 26.16
C ILE A 635 13.74 8.11 27.05
N VAL A 636 14.75 7.40 26.56
CA VAL A 636 15.39 6.31 27.30
C VAL A 636 16.19 6.90 28.46
N GLY A 637 15.89 6.43 29.68
CA GLY A 637 16.55 6.89 30.92
C GLY A 637 15.75 7.91 31.73
N GLY A 638 14.56 8.32 31.26
CA GLY A 638 13.67 9.23 31.99
C GLY A 638 14.09 10.71 31.90
N PRO A 639 13.49 11.58 32.72
CA PRO A 639 13.80 13.01 32.71
C PRO A 639 15.23 13.29 33.20
N PRO A 640 15.92 14.32 32.65
CA PRO A 640 17.20 14.77 33.16
C PRO A 640 17.11 15.15 34.64
N ALA A 641 18.05 14.69 35.44
CA ALA A 641 18.09 15.00 36.88
C ALA A 641 18.16 16.50 37.18
N THR A 642 18.66 17.32 36.25
CA THR A 642 18.70 18.78 36.38
C THR A 642 17.33 19.45 36.33
N GLU A 643 16.32 18.78 35.74
CA GLU A 643 14.96 19.32 35.57
C GLU A 643 13.97 18.80 36.62
N ILE A 644 14.40 17.82 37.43
CA ILE A 644 13.63 17.26 38.57
C ILE A 644 14.28 17.75 39.87
N PRO A 645 13.91 18.93 40.39
CA PRO A 645 14.44 19.42 41.65
C PRO A 645 14.01 18.57 42.86
N HIS A 646 12.83 17.93 42.77
CA HIS A 646 12.23 17.07 43.80
C HIS A 646 12.54 15.59 43.58
N THR A 647 13.82 15.25 43.47
CA THR A 647 14.27 13.86 43.18
C THR A 647 13.86 12.84 44.25
N VAL A 648 13.69 13.26 45.51
CA VAL A 648 13.26 12.36 46.60
C VAL A 648 11.81 11.96 46.38
N LEU A 649 10.92 12.92 46.11
CA LEU A 649 9.53 12.63 45.77
C LEU A 649 9.41 11.71 44.57
N GLN A 650 10.17 11.97 43.50
CA GLN A 650 10.20 11.09 42.32
C GLN A 650 10.62 9.66 42.68
N ALA A 651 11.65 9.50 43.50
CA ALA A 651 12.13 8.19 43.94
C ALA A 651 11.13 7.47 44.86
N VAL A 652 10.44 8.19 45.74
CA VAL A 652 9.39 7.62 46.59
C VAL A 652 8.23 7.13 45.74
N LEU A 653 7.79 7.91 44.75
CA LEU A 653 6.69 7.51 43.86
C LEU A 653 7.08 6.34 42.95
N ALA A 654 8.34 6.25 42.52
CA ALA A 654 8.86 5.09 41.81
C ALA A 654 8.89 3.84 42.69
N ALA A 655 9.32 3.95 43.95
CA ALA A 655 9.30 2.83 44.90
C ALA A 655 7.89 2.41 45.27
N GLU A 656 6.97 3.36 45.42
CA GLU A 656 5.55 3.11 45.70
C GLU A 656 4.86 2.38 44.55
N ALA A 657 5.31 2.58 43.31
CA ALA A 657 4.76 1.92 42.13
C ALA A 657 5.12 0.43 42.03
N GLU A 658 6.18 -0.03 42.69
CA GLU A 658 6.57 -1.44 42.63
C GLU A 658 5.57 -2.35 43.37
N GLU A 659 5.40 -3.57 42.87
CA GLU A 659 4.42 -4.53 43.39
C GLU A 659 4.71 -4.96 44.83
N ASP A 660 5.98 -4.95 45.25
CA ASP A 660 6.37 -5.28 46.63
C ASP A 660 5.90 -4.21 47.63
N ALA A 661 5.65 -2.99 47.16
CA ALA A 661 5.09 -1.92 47.98
C ALA A 661 3.58 -2.10 48.25
N ASP A 662 2.86 -2.91 47.47
CA ASP A 662 1.41 -3.12 47.63
C ASP A 662 1.03 -3.58 49.04
N GLY A 663 1.89 -4.36 49.70
CA GLY A 663 1.68 -4.88 51.04
C GLY A 663 1.76 -3.83 52.17
N TYR A 664 2.21 -2.60 51.88
CA TYR A 664 2.20 -1.50 52.85
C TYR A 664 0.87 -0.72 52.87
N PHE A 665 -0.01 -0.97 51.92
CA PHE A 665 -1.32 -0.34 51.80
C PHE A 665 -2.41 -1.28 52.32
N MET A 666 -3.42 -0.72 52.98
CA MET A 666 -4.52 -1.47 53.58
C MET A 666 -5.30 -2.24 52.52
N SER A 667 -5.67 -3.48 52.82
CA SER A 667 -6.53 -4.27 51.93
C SER A 667 -7.95 -3.72 51.89
N ILE A 668 -8.72 -4.08 50.85
CA ILE A 668 -10.08 -3.59 50.71
C ILE A 668 -11.00 -4.03 51.86
N ASP A 669 -10.79 -5.25 52.36
CA ASP A 669 -11.57 -5.83 53.45
C ASP A 669 -11.27 -5.17 54.81
N GLU A 670 -10.11 -4.50 54.93
CA GLU A 670 -9.65 -3.86 56.17
C GLU A 670 -9.91 -2.36 56.20
N TYR A 671 -10.17 -1.73 55.04
CA TYR A 671 -10.37 -0.28 54.95
C TYR A 671 -11.83 0.10 55.25
N PRO A 672 -12.08 1.09 56.12
CA PRO A 672 -13.44 1.45 56.55
C PRO A 672 -14.17 2.28 55.47
N ILE A 673 -14.65 1.63 54.42
CA ILE A 673 -15.49 2.28 53.39
C ILE A 673 -16.94 2.26 53.84
N ASP A 674 -17.47 3.45 54.13
CA ASP A 674 -18.80 3.67 54.71
C ASP A 674 -19.76 4.46 53.80
N SER A 675 -19.26 5.01 52.68
CA SER A 675 -20.05 5.76 51.70
C SER A 675 -19.77 5.31 50.26
N ASN A 676 -20.74 5.56 49.37
CA ASN A 676 -20.58 5.43 47.92
C ASN A 676 -19.81 6.62 47.30
N ILE A 677 -19.44 7.62 48.10
CA ILE A 677 -18.66 8.78 47.72
C ILE A 677 -17.30 8.68 48.41
N GLY A 678 -16.22 8.66 47.63
CA GLY A 678 -14.85 8.66 48.14
C GLY A 678 -14.16 9.99 47.90
N TYR A 679 -13.49 10.54 48.91
CA TYR A 679 -12.66 11.73 48.80
C TYR A 679 -11.17 11.38 48.81
N TYR A 680 -10.47 11.69 47.72
CA TYR A 680 -9.02 11.58 47.61
C TYR A 680 -8.35 12.96 47.79
N PRO A 681 -7.54 13.17 48.84
CA PRO A 681 -6.94 14.47 49.16
C PRO A 681 -5.88 14.93 48.15
N GLY A 682 -5.41 14.04 47.27
CA GLY A 682 -4.54 14.42 46.18
C GLY A 682 -3.07 14.48 46.58
N CYS A 683 -2.40 15.56 46.18
CA CYS A 683 -0.97 15.75 46.42
C CYS A 683 -0.64 16.05 47.89
N VAL A 684 -1.61 16.46 48.71
CA VAL A 684 -1.40 16.91 50.09
C VAL A 684 -0.64 15.87 50.93
N ASP A 685 -1.04 14.59 50.84
CA ASP A 685 -0.44 13.46 51.57
C ASP A 685 1.04 13.18 51.20
N TYR A 686 1.52 13.76 50.10
CA TYR A 686 2.88 13.58 49.59
C TYR A 686 3.79 14.78 49.81
N LEU A 687 3.24 15.97 50.10
CA LEU A 687 4.02 17.19 50.25
C LEU A 687 4.92 17.16 51.50
N ASP A 688 4.50 16.46 52.56
CA ASP A 688 5.32 16.25 53.78
C ASP A 688 6.60 15.44 53.55
N GLN A 689 6.64 14.66 52.46
CA GLN A 689 7.81 13.84 52.16
C GLN A 689 8.97 14.65 51.57
N GLU A 690 8.69 15.88 51.12
CA GLU A 690 9.72 16.79 50.67
C GLU A 690 10.07 17.81 51.76
N MET A 691 11.33 17.80 52.19
CA MET A 691 11.84 18.70 53.24
C MET A 691 11.69 20.19 52.88
N ILE A 692 11.60 20.49 51.57
CA ILE A 692 11.35 21.86 51.07
C ILE A 692 9.89 22.28 51.28
N PHE A 693 8.96 21.34 51.41
CA PHE A 693 7.56 21.62 51.69
C PHE A 693 7.14 21.18 53.11
N SER A 694 8.01 20.53 53.90
CA SER A 694 7.67 20.05 55.23
C SER A 694 7.29 21.16 56.23
N HIS A 695 7.74 22.39 56.00
CA HIS A 695 7.37 23.56 56.80
C HIS A 695 6.10 24.26 56.28
N VAL A 696 5.55 23.80 55.14
CA VAL A 696 4.26 24.23 54.59
C VAL A 696 3.09 23.53 55.31
N ASN A 697 3.40 22.51 56.11
CA ASN A 697 2.45 21.77 56.96
C ASN A 697 2.68 21.98 58.48
N GLU A 698 3.57 22.89 58.89
CA GLU A 698 3.71 23.31 60.29
C GLU A 698 3.72 24.85 60.40
N GLY A 699 2.91 25.42 61.28
CA GLY A 699 2.89 26.88 61.56
C GLY A 699 1.62 27.57 61.06
N SER A 700 1.76 28.72 60.39
CA SER A 700 0.62 29.53 59.88
C SER A 700 -0.01 28.99 58.59
N MET A 701 0.53 27.90 58.04
CA MET A 701 0.02 27.22 56.85
C MET A 701 -0.07 25.72 57.15
N ASN A 702 -1.21 25.14 56.81
CA ASN A 702 -1.52 23.72 57.00
C ASN A 702 -2.26 23.25 55.73
N LEU A 703 -1.57 22.67 54.75
CA LEU A 703 -2.26 22.15 53.56
C LEU A 703 -3.17 20.96 53.89
N GLY A 704 -2.92 20.29 55.03
CA GLY A 704 -3.85 19.34 55.63
C GLY A 704 -5.20 19.96 55.98
N ASP A 705 -5.27 21.28 56.26
CA ASP A 705 -6.54 21.97 56.50
C ASP A 705 -7.44 21.92 55.28
N ALA A 706 -6.93 21.84 54.05
CA ALA A 706 -7.78 21.72 52.86
C ALA A 706 -8.60 20.41 52.88
N THR A 707 -8.02 19.32 53.39
CA THR A 707 -8.72 18.05 53.61
C THR A 707 -9.75 18.20 54.72
N THR A 708 -9.36 18.74 55.88
CA THR A 708 -10.30 18.98 56.99
C THR A 708 -11.46 19.87 56.56
N SER A 709 -11.16 20.95 55.82
CA SER A 709 -12.14 21.89 55.28
C SER A 709 -13.13 21.23 54.34
N ALA A 710 -12.66 20.32 53.47
CA ALA A 710 -13.55 19.56 52.59
C ALA A 710 -14.55 18.73 53.40
N PHE A 711 -14.09 18.03 54.44
CA PHE A 711 -14.96 17.29 55.35
C PHE A 711 -15.91 18.19 56.14
N THR A 712 -15.46 19.35 56.61
CA THR A 712 -16.34 20.34 57.25
C THR A 712 -17.48 20.75 56.32
N LEU A 713 -17.21 20.95 55.03
CA LEU A 713 -18.25 21.28 54.05
C LEU A 713 -19.16 20.09 53.74
N PHE A 714 -18.61 18.88 53.58
CA PHE A 714 -19.42 17.67 53.34
C PHE A 714 -20.35 17.37 54.53
N GLU A 715 -19.85 17.49 55.76
CA GLU A 715 -20.65 17.35 56.98
C GLU A 715 -21.76 18.39 57.05
N GLU A 716 -21.49 19.65 56.68
CA GLU A 716 -22.51 20.70 56.65
C GLU A 716 -23.58 20.44 55.59
N MET A 717 -23.21 19.86 54.45
CA MET A 717 -24.15 19.41 53.42
C MET A 717 -24.95 18.17 53.84
N GLY A 718 -24.53 17.47 54.90
CA GLY A 718 -25.10 16.18 55.30
C GLY A 718 -24.76 15.04 54.33
N GLU A 719 -23.64 15.17 53.60
CA GLU A 719 -23.14 14.16 52.68
C GLU A 719 -22.14 13.24 53.39
N ASP A 720 -22.45 11.95 53.45
CA ASP A 720 -21.51 10.94 53.95
C ASP A 720 -20.42 10.73 52.89
N VAL A 721 -19.14 10.92 53.25
CA VAL A 721 -18.00 10.79 52.32
C VAL A 721 -16.89 9.98 52.98
N THR A 722 -16.39 8.95 52.31
CA THR A 722 -15.28 8.13 52.79
C THR A 722 -13.94 8.78 52.44
N TYR A 723 -13.05 8.98 53.41
CA TYR A 723 -11.68 9.41 53.16
C TYR A 723 -10.86 8.29 52.51
N LEU A 724 -10.24 8.55 51.35
CA LEU A 724 -9.35 7.63 50.65
C LEU A 724 -7.92 8.15 50.74
N GLY A 725 -7.27 7.91 51.87
CA GLY A 725 -5.91 8.39 52.14
C GLY A 725 -4.81 7.57 51.49
N ARG A 726 -3.57 8.01 51.70
CA ARG A 726 -2.34 7.30 51.29
C ARG A 726 -2.14 5.93 51.95
N ASP A 727 -2.88 5.61 53.00
CA ASP A 727 -2.91 4.26 53.57
C ASP A 727 -3.69 3.26 52.70
N PHE A 728 -4.52 3.74 51.75
CA PHE A 728 -5.36 2.91 50.88
C PHE A 728 -5.06 3.07 49.38
N LEU A 729 -4.96 4.31 48.88
CA LEU A 729 -4.62 4.59 47.48
C LEU A 729 -3.16 5.02 47.35
N LYS A 730 -2.55 4.63 46.23
CA LYS A 730 -1.26 5.18 45.79
C LYS A 730 -1.47 6.55 45.12
N CYS A 731 -0.37 7.24 44.85
CA CYS A 731 -0.40 8.50 44.13
C CYS A 731 -1.13 8.36 42.78
N CYS A 732 -1.89 9.39 42.39
CA CYS A 732 -2.59 9.42 41.10
C CYS A 732 -1.68 9.23 39.87
N GLY A 733 -0.37 9.46 40.02
CA GLY A 733 0.64 9.27 38.96
C GLY A 733 0.72 10.42 37.95
N HIS A 734 0.03 11.55 38.19
CA HIS A 734 0.07 12.73 37.32
C HIS A 734 1.49 13.15 36.95
N ASP A 735 2.37 13.24 37.96
CA ASP A 735 3.73 13.71 37.80
C ASP A 735 4.55 12.73 36.94
N GLN A 736 4.43 11.43 37.22
CA GLN A 736 5.14 10.37 36.50
C GLN A 736 4.74 10.33 35.03
N LYS A 737 3.44 10.47 34.73
CA LYS A 737 2.93 10.55 33.36
C LYS A 737 3.62 11.69 32.60
N TRP A 738 3.52 12.91 33.12
CA TRP A 738 4.04 14.09 32.44
C TRP A 738 5.56 14.22 32.50
N GLN A 739 6.24 13.49 33.39
CA GLN A 739 7.70 13.32 33.40
C GLN A 739 8.19 12.33 32.33
N GLY A 740 7.31 11.59 31.65
CA GLY A 740 7.70 10.55 30.69
C GLY A 740 7.97 9.18 31.33
N MET A 741 7.63 8.99 32.61
CA MET A 741 7.84 7.74 33.35
C MET A 741 6.62 6.82 33.18
N THR A 742 6.31 6.44 31.95
CA THR A 742 5.10 5.68 31.60
C THR A 742 4.96 4.39 32.41
N GLU A 743 6.05 3.65 32.61
CA GLU A 743 6.02 2.40 33.36
C GLU A 743 5.56 2.63 34.81
N VAL A 744 6.10 3.65 35.48
CA VAL A 744 5.73 4.01 36.85
C VAL A 744 4.27 4.47 36.91
N PHE A 745 3.86 5.31 35.96
CA PHE A 745 2.48 5.77 35.85
C PHE A 745 1.49 4.61 35.69
N GLU A 746 1.75 3.69 34.76
CA GLU A 746 0.85 2.56 34.50
C GLU A 746 0.77 1.59 35.70
N LYS A 747 1.87 1.39 36.44
CA LYS A 747 1.85 0.61 37.69
C LYS A 747 0.99 1.26 38.77
N LEU A 748 1.18 2.57 39.03
CA LEU A 748 0.36 3.34 39.98
C LEU A 748 -1.12 3.32 39.60
N LYS A 749 -1.41 3.59 38.31
CA LYS A 749 -2.74 3.57 37.73
C LYS A 749 -3.40 2.21 37.89
N ALA A 750 -2.73 1.12 37.53
CA ALA A 750 -3.29 -0.24 37.62
C ALA A 750 -3.68 -0.60 39.06
N TYR A 751 -2.83 -0.27 40.03
CA TYR A 751 -3.13 -0.49 41.45
C TYR A 751 -4.37 0.28 41.90
N ASN A 752 -4.40 1.59 41.64
CA ASN A 752 -5.50 2.46 42.05
C ASN A 752 -6.82 2.10 41.36
N GLN A 753 -6.79 1.79 40.06
CA GLN A 753 -7.97 1.34 39.33
C GLN A 753 -8.57 0.07 39.93
N LYS A 754 -7.71 -0.89 40.30
CA LYS A 754 -8.15 -2.11 40.97
C LYS A 754 -8.80 -1.80 42.31
N LYS A 755 -8.16 -1.00 43.16
CA LYS A 755 -8.69 -0.60 44.48
C LYS A 755 -10.03 0.13 44.38
N LEU A 756 -10.13 1.10 43.48
CA LEU A 756 -11.34 1.88 43.24
C LEU A 756 -12.47 1.01 42.65
N GLY A 757 -12.14 0.03 41.78
CA GLY A 757 -13.13 -0.91 41.26
C GLY A 757 -13.63 -1.90 42.32
N GLU A 758 -12.78 -2.29 43.25
CA GLU A 758 -13.13 -3.19 44.37
C GLU A 758 -13.82 -2.47 45.54
N SER A 759 -13.71 -1.14 45.64
CA SER A 759 -14.27 -0.37 46.76
C SER A 759 -15.78 -0.19 46.73
N GLY A 760 -16.41 -0.37 45.58
CA GLY A 760 -17.85 -0.12 45.42
C GLY A 760 -18.25 1.35 45.48
N ILE A 761 -17.28 2.27 45.38
CA ILE A 761 -17.52 3.72 45.33
C ILE A 761 -17.98 4.11 43.94
N ASP A 762 -19.07 4.88 43.87
CA ASP A 762 -19.67 5.35 42.61
C ASP A 762 -19.17 6.75 42.23
N THR A 763 -18.73 7.56 43.19
CA THR A 763 -18.21 8.92 42.95
C THR A 763 -16.89 9.15 43.67
N LEU A 764 -15.84 9.48 42.91
CA LEU A 764 -14.53 9.90 43.40
C LEU A 764 -14.42 11.43 43.33
N VAL A 765 -14.31 12.07 44.49
CA VAL A 765 -14.11 13.52 44.64
C VAL A 765 -12.66 13.81 44.98
N THR A 766 -12.07 14.85 44.41
CA THR A 766 -10.72 15.30 44.78
C THR A 766 -10.58 16.82 44.68
N SER A 767 -9.86 17.41 45.65
CA SER A 767 -9.55 18.85 45.67
C SER A 767 -8.32 19.20 44.83
N CYS A 768 -7.61 18.21 44.28
CA CYS A 768 -6.45 18.46 43.44
C CYS A 768 -6.82 18.47 41.96
N ALA A 769 -6.71 19.63 41.31
CA ALA A 769 -6.92 19.80 39.88
C ALA A 769 -6.12 18.81 39.01
N GLU A 770 -4.90 18.45 39.43
CA GLU A 770 -4.07 17.49 38.71
C GLU A 770 -4.58 16.05 38.86
N CYS A 771 -4.94 15.65 40.08
CA CYS A 771 -5.52 14.34 40.35
C CYS A 771 -6.86 14.20 39.62
N PHE A 772 -7.71 15.23 39.68
CA PHE A 772 -8.99 15.28 38.99
C PHE A 772 -8.82 15.02 37.50
N ARG A 773 -7.96 15.80 36.82
CA ARG A 773 -7.65 15.62 35.40
C ARG A 773 -7.13 14.22 35.09
N THR A 774 -6.23 13.68 35.92
CA THR A 774 -5.62 12.37 35.68
C THR A 774 -6.61 11.21 35.89
N PHE A 775 -7.38 11.20 36.97
CA PHE A 775 -8.44 10.21 37.18
C PHE A 775 -9.55 10.32 36.13
N ALA A 776 -9.90 11.54 35.71
CA ALA A 776 -10.98 11.74 34.73
C ALA A 776 -10.59 11.38 33.29
N LEU A 777 -9.34 11.67 32.88
CA LEU A 777 -8.91 11.51 31.48
C LEU A 777 -8.01 10.29 31.24
N ASP A 778 -7.15 9.92 32.19
CA ASP A 778 -6.15 8.86 31.96
C ASP A 778 -6.53 7.51 32.54
N TYR A 779 -7.42 7.49 33.55
CA TYR A 779 -7.85 6.26 34.19
C TYR A 779 -9.08 5.68 33.48
N GLU A 780 -9.11 4.35 33.40
CA GLU A 780 -10.25 3.60 32.88
C GLU A 780 -11.12 3.16 34.06
N LEU A 781 -11.84 4.12 34.65
CA LEU A 781 -12.75 3.85 35.77
C LEU A 781 -14.14 3.60 35.19
N GLU A 782 -14.54 2.33 35.05
CA GLU A 782 -15.88 1.96 34.58
C GLU A 782 -16.92 2.36 35.62
N ASP A 783 -18.02 2.96 35.17
CA ASP A 783 -19.18 3.40 35.96
C ASP A 783 -18.93 4.43 37.08
N MET A 784 -17.70 4.66 37.56
CA MET A 784 -17.40 5.64 38.62
C MET A 784 -17.29 7.09 38.11
N LYS A 785 -18.00 8.03 38.73
CA LYS A 785 -17.97 9.48 38.43
C LYS A 785 -16.76 10.11 39.11
N VAL A 786 -15.96 10.89 38.37
CA VAL A 786 -14.82 11.63 38.95
C VAL A 786 -15.17 13.12 38.94
N MET A 787 -15.04 13.78 40.09
CA MET A 787 -15.42 15.18 40.27
C MET A 787 -14.32 15.97 40.98
N HIS A 788 -14.19 17.24 40.61
CA HIS A 788 -13.43 18.18 41.43
C HIS A 788 -14.30 18.65 42.61
N THR A 789 -13.71 18.96 43.76
CA THR A 789 -14.49 19.37 44.96
C THR A 789 -15.40 20.57 44.68
N THR A 790 -14.94 21.58 43.94
CA THR A 790 -15.79 22.74 43.57
C THR A 790 -16.97 22.35 42.66
N GLU A 791 -16.77 21.41 41.74
CA GLU A 791 -17.84 20.86 40.88
C GLU A 791 -18.85 20.08 41.74
N PHE A 792 -18.35 19.28 42.68
CA PHE A 792 -19.17 18.47 43.59
C PHE A 792 -20.04 19.34 44.50
N LEU A 793 -19.48 20.39 45.09
CA LEU A 793 -20.24 21.31 45.95
C LEU A 793 -21.38 21.98 45.16
N VAL A 794 -21.10 22.52 43.97
CA VAL A 794 -22.12 23.19 43.14
C VAL A 794 -23.19 22.20 42.69
N GLU A 795 -22.82 21.01 42.21
CA GLU A 795 -23.80 20.05 41.68
C GLU A 795 -24.72 19.48 42.77
N ASN A 796 -24.23 19.33 44.00
CA ASN A 796 -25.03 18.90 45.14
C ASN A 796 -25.75 20.06 45.85
N GLY A 797 -25.79 21.25 45.24
CA GLY A 797 -26.59 22.37 45.72
C GLY A 797 -26.06 23.03 46.99
N PHE A 798 -24.73 23.16 47.11
CA PHE A 798 -24.11 23.92 48.21
C PHE A 798 -24.59 25.38 48.19
N ASP A 799 -25.49 25.70 49.11
CA ASP A 799 -26.02 27.04 49.35
C ASP A 799 -26.24 27.22 50.87
N MET A 800 -25.19 27.69 51.54
CA MET A 800 -25.16 27.84 52.99
C MET A 800 -25.46 29.28 53.45
N ASN A 801 -25.84 30.19 52.53
CA ASN A 801 -25.96 31.64 52.81
C ASN A 801 -24.78 32.18 53.63
N LEU A 802 -23.56 31.86 53.19
CA LEU A 802 -22.34 32.22 53.90
C LEU A 802 -22.16 33.74 53.91
N GLN A 803 -21.65 34.26 55.02
CA GLN A 803 -21.33 35.67 55.18
C GLN A 803 -19.93 35.81 55.76
N SER A 804 -19.12 36.67 55.16
CA SER A 804 -17.82 37.08 55.70
C SER A 804 -18.01 38.06 56.86
N ASP A 805 -17.20 37.90 57.92
CA ASP A 805 -17.22 38.79 59.10
C ASP A 805 -16.88 40.25 58.72
N ASP A 806 -15.96 40.42 57.77
CA ASP A 806 -15.50 41.71 57.24
C ASP A 806 -15.66 41.74 55.71
N ASP A 807 -15.84 42.94 55.13
CA ASP A 807 -15.80 43.13 53.67
C ASP A 807 -14.40 42.79 53.15
N VAL A 808 -14.26 41.66 52.44
CA VAL A 808 -12.97 41.13 51.96
C VAL A 808 -12.91 41.14 50.44
N THR A 809 -11.80 41.64 49.87
CA THR A 809 -11.56 41.57 48.43
C THR A 809 -10.73 40.34 48.12
N VAL A 810 -11.23 39.49 47.23
CA VAL A 810 -10.55 38.24 46.85
C VAL A 810 -10.32 38.19 45.35
N THR A 811 -9.28 37.49 44.91
CA THR A 811 -9.04 37.18 43.50
C THR A 811 -8.88 35.68 43.31
N PHE A 812 -9.07 35.17 42.10
CA PHE A 812 -9.01 33.74 41.82
C PHE A 812 -7.93 33.39 40.79
N HIS A 813 -7.10 32.40 41.11
CA HIS A 813 -6.17 31.78 40.18
C HIS A 813 -6.72 30.49 39.62
N ASP A 814 -7.00 30.51 38.31
CA ASP A 814 -7.41 29.36 37.51
C ASP A 814 -6.26 28.33 37.36
N PRO A 815 -6.35 27.15 38.00
CA PRO A 815 -5.35 26.11 37.79
C PRO A 815 -5.45 25.59 36.34
N CYS A 816 -4.31 25.50 35.65
CA CYS A 816 -4.29 25.11 34.24
C CYS A 816 -4.95 23.75 33.95
N ARG A 817 -4.87 22.79 34.88
CA ARG A 817 -5.51 21.47 34.75
C ARG A 817 -7.02 21.51 34.96
N LEU A 818 -7.52 22.41 35.80
CA LEU A 818 -8.96 22.56 36.07
C LEU A 818 -9.63 23.39 34.97
N GLY A 819 -8.99 24.50 34.58
CA GLY A 819 -9.43 25.38 33.52
C GLY A 819 -9.17 24.79 32.13
N ARG A 820 -7.95 24.97 31.58
CA ARG A 820 -7.65 24.68 30.17
C ARG A 820 -7.86 23.23 29.74
N GLN A 821 -7.73 22.25 30.65
CA GLN A 821 -7.86 20.83 30.32
C GLN A 821 -9.20 20.19 30.70
N MET A 822 -9.93 20.78 31.65
CA MET A 822 -11.20 20.21 32.15
C MET A 822 -12.39 21.16 31.99
N ASN A 823 -12.16 22.40 31.54
CA ASN A 823 -13.15 23.43 31.26
C ASN A 823 -14.02 23.79 32.48
N ILE A 824 -13.43 23.82 33.67
CA ILE A 824 -14.06 24.25 34.92
C ILE A 824 -13.48 25.61 35.32
N TYR A 825 -14.24 26.67 35.07
CA TYR A 825 -13.88 28.05 35.39
C TYR A 825 -14.92 28.73 36.26
N ASP A 826 -16.21 28.46 36.01
CA ASP A 826 -17.31 29.18 36.64
C ASP A 826 -17.63 28.63 38.04
N GLN A 827 -17.57 27.31 38.24
CA GLN A 827 -17.97 26.66 39.49
C GLN A 827 -17.21 27.19 40.72
N PRO A 828 -15.87 27.38 40.69
CA PRO A 828 -15.17 28.02 41.80
C PRO A 828 -15.62 29.47 42.02
N ARG A 829 -15.88 30.23 40.95
CA ARG A 829 -16.29 31.64 41.02
C ARG A 829 -17.69 31.79 41.61
N ASP A 830 -18.62 30.94 41.20
CA ASP A 830 -19.99 30.89 41.71
C ASP A 830 -19.98 30.65 43.23
N LEU A 831 -19.17 29.70 43.70
CA LEU A 831 -19.02 29.44 45.14
C LEU A 831 -18.48 30.66 45.90
N ILE A 832 -17.50 31.36 45.34
CA ILE A 832 -16.90 32.54 45.98
C ILE A 832 -17.87 33.72 46.00
N SER A 833 -18.55 33.99 44.88
CA SER A 833 -19.47 35.12 44.73
C SER A 833 -20.78 34.95 45.50
N ASN A 834 -21.11 33.72 45.92
CA ASN A 834 -22.26 33.44 46.78
C ASN A 834 -22.02 33.75 48.26
N VAL A 835 -20.80 34.13 48.65
CA VAL A 835 -20.49 34.56 50.03
C VAL A 835 -20.78 36.06 50.19
N GLU A 836 -21.73 36.41 51.05
CA GLU A 836 -22.04 37.81 51.35
C GLU A 836 -20.84 38.52 52.01
N GLY A 837 -20.54 39.76 51.61
CA GLY A 837 -19.38 40.51 52.08
C GLY A 837 -18.07 40.21 51.32
N VAL A 838 -18.11 39.36 50.28
CA VAL A 838 -16.94 39.06 49.44
C VAL A 838 -17.02 39.80 48.12
N ASN A 839 -15.95 40.53 47.77
CA ASN A 839 -15.79 41.19 46.48
C ASN A 839 -14.75 40.44 45.63
N LEU A 840 -15.21 39.61 44.69
CA LEU A 840 -14.35 38.90 43.74
C LEU A 840 -13.88 39.85 42.62
N VAL A 841 -12.56 40.02 42.49
CA VAL A 841 -11.91 40.81 41.45
C VAL A 841 -10.99 39.93 40.59
N GLU A 842 -11.05 40.08 39.27
CA GLU A 842 -10.25 39.29 38.33
C GLU A 842 -8.88 39.92 38.09
N MET A 843 -7.86 39.06 37.95
CA MET A 843 -6.53 39.45 37.48
C MET A 843 -6.55 39.76 35.98
N GLU A 844 -5.52 40.45 35.48
CA GLU A 844 -5.38 40.78 34.04
C GLU A 844 -5.57 39.53 33.15
N HIS A 845 -4.88 38.44 33.53
CA HIS A 845 -5.02 37.15 32.88
C HIS A 845 -5.89 36.23 33.75
N HIS A 846 -7.08 35.88 33.28
CA HIS A 846 -8.01 34.98 33.98
C HIS A 846 -8.73 34.06 32.99
N GLY A 847 -9.40 33.02 33.49
CA GLY A 847 -10.09 32.04 32.66
C GLY A 847 -9.11 31.27 31.75
N GLU A 848 -9.43 31.17 30.47
CA GLU A 848 -8.60 30.46 29.49
C GLU A 848 -7.22 31.09 29.26
N ASP A 849 -7.11 32.40 29.49
CA ASP A 849 -5.87 33.18 29.34
C ASP A 849 -5.00 33.19 30.61
N ALA A 850 -5.43 32.54 31.70
CA ALA A 850 -4.70 32.55 32.96
C ALA A 850 -3.25 32.05 32.83
N LEU A 851 -2.34 32.76 33.49
CA LEU A 851 -0.92 32.38 33.57
C LEU A 851 -0.77 31.12 34.43
N CYS A 852 0.13 30.23 34.02
CA CYS A 852 0.48 29.04 34.80
C CYS A 852 1.23 29.44 36.08
N CYS A 853 1.06 28.68 37.17
CA CYS A 853 1.88 28.81 38.39
C CYS A 853 3.38 28.49 38.18
N GLY A 854 3.78 28.17 36.95
CA GLY A 854 5.18 28.00 36.55
C GLY A 854 5.78 26.63 36.84
N VAL A 855 5.05 25.74 37.50
CA VAL A 855 5.52 24.39 37.84
C VAL A 855 4.60 23.34 37.25
N SER A 856 5.20 22.39 36.54
CA SER A 856 4.52 21.22 35.99
C SER A 856 5.15 19.98 36.54
N SER A 857 4.35 19.07 37.08
CA SER A 857 4.83 17.71 37.39
C SER A 857 5.97 17.65 38.41
N MET A 858 6.01 18.63 39.34
CA MET A 858 7.13 18.85 40.27
C MET A 858 8.50 19.07 39.56
N MET A 859 8.44 19.54 38.31
CA MET A 859 9.58 19.87 37.47
C MET A 859 9.76 21.38 37.36
N SER A 860 10.95 21.80 36.94
CA SER A 860 11.23 23.19 36.58
C SER A 860 11.13 24.19 37.75
N CYS A 861 11.22 23.77 39.02
CA CYS A 861 11.35 24.69 40.18
C CYS A 861 12.71 25.40 40.18
N ASN A 862 12.90 26.30 39.21
CA ASN A 862 14.10 27.08 38.95
C ASN A 862 13.74 28.57 38.79
N GLU A 863 14.74 29.42 38.49
CA GLU A 863 14.54 30.87 38.34
C GLU A 863 13.52 31.23 37.24
N ASN A 864 13.40 30.43 36.19
CA ASN A 864 12.43 30.66 35.12
C ASN A 864 10.99 30.46 35.62
N SER A 865 10.71 29.37 36.36
CA SER A 865 9.40 29.17 37.00
C SER A 865 9.09 30.20 38.09
N ARG A 866 10.13 30.70 38.77
CA ARG A 866 10.02 31.74 39.79
C ARG A 866 9.52 33.02 39.15
N ALA A 867 10.08 33.42 38.01
CA ALA A 867 9.68 34.63 37.30
C ALA A 867 8.20 34.61 36.85
N LEU A 868 7.66 33.45 36.44
CA LEU A 868 6.22 33.29 36.18
C LEU A 868 5.34 33.52 37.42
N ARG A 869 5.77 33.01 38.58
CA ARG A 869 5.05 33.21 39.85
C ARG A 869 5.12 34.65 40.32
N VAL A 870 6.27 35.31 40.16
CA VAL A 870 6.43 36.75 40.46
C VAL A 870 5.49 37.57 39.58
N GLN A 871 5.44 37.31 38.27
CA GLN A 871 4.49 37.98 37.36
C GLN A 871 3.05 37.76 37.81
N ARG A 872 2.70 36.54 38.25
CA ARG A 872 1.35 36.27 38.76
C ARG A 872 1.05 37.05 40.05
N PHE A 873 2.02 37.16 40.96
CA PHE A 873 1.88 37.97 42.18
C PHE A 873 1.76 39.47 41.89
N GLU A 874 2.42 39.96 40.83
CA GLU A 874 2.24 41.34 40.38
C GLU A 874 0.81 41.60 39.89
N GLU A 875 0.18 40.63 39.22
CA GLU A 875 -1.25 40.71 38.85
C GLU A 875 -2.15 40.71 40.07
N VAL A 876 -1.90 39.85 41.07
CA VAL A 876 -2.66 39.85 42.33
C VAL A 876 -2.58 41.23 42.99
N ASN A 877 -1.37 41.78 43.13
CA ASN A 877 -1.15 43.10 43.70
C ASN A 877 -1.85 44.22 42.92
N ALA A 878 -1.91 44.11 41.58
CA ALA A 878 -2.59 45.08 40.73
C ALA A 878 -4.12 45.09 40.95
N THR A 879 -4.70 43.97 41.37
CA THR A 879 -6.13 43.90 41.76
C THR A 879 -6.42 44.55 43.11
N GLY A 880 -5.42 44.60 44.00
CA GLY A 880 -5.59 45.05 45.38
C GLY A 880 -6.35 44.05 46.27
N ALA A 881 -6.43 42.78 45.88
CA ALA A 881 -7.06 41.74 46.67
C ALA A 881 -6.28 41.40 47.95
N ASP A 882 -7.02 41.14 49.03
CA ASP A 882 -6.49 40.71 50.32
C ASP A 882 -6.14 39.21 50.31
N ILE A 883 -6.87 38.42 49.50
CA ILE A 883 -6.72 36.96 49.42
C ILE A 883 -6.70 36.50 47.96
N MET A 884 -5.71 35.68 47.61
CA MET A 884 -5.64 34.91 46.37
C MET A 884 -6.18 33.50 46.61
N LEU A 885 -7.34 33.21 46.02
CA LEU A 885 -7.97 31.90 46.06
C LEU A 885 -7.50 31.04 44.88
N THR A 886 -7.40 29.73 45.10
CA THR A 886 -7.20 28.74 44.02
C THR A 886 -7.87 27.41 44.37
N SER A 887 -7.88 26.47 43.43
CA SER A 887 -8.56 25.17 43.54
C SER A 887 -7.61 24.02 43.19
N CYS A 888 -6.34 24.19 43.59
CA CYS A 888 -5.30 23.20 43.37
C CYS A 888 -4.26 23.33 44.48
N PRO A 889 -4.14 22.34 45.38
CA PRO A 889 -3.14 22.33 46.44
C PRO A 889 -1.72 22.49 45.89
N LYS A 890 -1.42 21.93 44.71
CA LYS A 890 -0.10 22.10 44.09
C LYS A 890 0.16 23.55 43.69
N CYS A 891 -0.83 24.30 43.21
CA CYS A 891 -0.68 25.73 42.95
C CYS A 891 -0.40 26.48 44.26
N VAL A 892 -1.16 26.20 45.33
CA VAL A 892 -0.95 26.79 46.66
C VAL A 892 0.49 26.58 47.12
N SER A 893 0.99 25.33 47.13
CA SER A 893 2.35 25.00 47.59
C SER A 893 3.43 25.79 46.85
N HIS A 894 3.28 25.98 45.54
CA HIS A 894 4.27 26.67 44.73
C HIS A 894 4.20 28.20 44.82
N PHE A 895 3.02 28.77 45.04
CA PHE A 895 2.91 30.20 45.32
C PHE A 895 3.42 30.51 46.72
N GLU A 896 3.09 29.70 47.71
CA GLU A 896 3.60 29.85 49.08
C GLU A 896 5.11 29.64 49.14
N CYS A 897 5.66 28.71 48.35
CA CYS A 897 7.11 28.59 48.15
C CYS A 897 7.79 29.92 47.76
N LEU A 898 7.12 30.78 46.96
CA LEU A 898 7.66 32.09 46.57
C LEU A 898 7.61 33.10 47.72
N LYS A 899 6.59 33.06 48.57
CA LYS A 899 6.47 33.98 49.71
C LYS A 899 7.58 33.83 50.75
N PHE A 900 8.25 32.69 50.84
CA PHE A 900 9.40 32.50 51.74
C PHE A 900 10.57 33.45 51.45
N GLU A 901 10.61 34.07 50.28
CA GLU A 901 11.59 35.10 49.97
C GLU A 901 11.39 36.37 50.81
N GLY A 902 10.22 36.53 51.43
CA GLY A 902 9.92 37.62 52.37
C GLY A 902 9.79 38.99 51.70
N ASP A 903 9.33 39.04 50.44
CA ASP A 903 9.05 40.29 49.75
C ASP A 903 7.77 40.92 50.34
N PRO A 904 7.87 42.08 51.03
CA PRO A 904 6.72 42.71 51.67
C PRO A 904 5.67 43.23 50.68
N ARG A 905 5.96 43.23 49.37
CA ARG A 905 4.97 43.56 48.34
C ARG A 905 3.94 42.45 48.14
N HIS A 906 4.20 41.22 48.58
CA HIS A 906 3.31 40.06 48.39
C HIS A 906 2.62 39.65 49.69
N ASP A 907 2.17 40.65 50.46
CA ASP A 907 1.52 40.50 51.77
C ASP A 907 -0.01 40.33 51.62
N PHE A 908 -0.43 39.38 50.78
CA PHE A 908 -1.82 38.93 50.64
C PHE A 908 -1.90 37.45 51.07
N GLU A 909 -3.04 36.98 51.56
CA GLU A 909 -3.20 35.56 51.92
C GLU A 909 -3.38 34.69 50.67
N ILE A 910 -2.89 33.44 50.67
CA ILE A 910 -3.19 32.46 49.61
C ILE A 910 -3.96 31.31 50.24
N LEU A 911 -5.10 30.95 49.65
CA LEU A 911 -5.96 29.93 50.21
C LEU A 911 -6.59 29.04 49.13
N ASP A 912 -6.93 27.80 49.50
CA ASP A 912 -7.82 26.98 48.69
C ASP A 912 -9.28 27.44 48.84
N VAL A 913 -10.07 27.37 47.76
CA VAL A 913 -11.50 27.75 47.78
C VAL A 913 -12.27 26.97 48.84
N VAL A 914 -11.99 25.69 49.03
CA VAL A 914 -12.70 24.85 50.01
C VAL A 914 -12.39 25.30 51.43
N SER A 915 -11.12 25.63 51.71
CA SER A 915 -10.72 26.23 53.00
C SER A 915 -11.36 27.59 53.24
N PHE A 916 -11.54 28.40 52.19
CA PHE A 916 -12.15 29.71 52.31
C PHE A 916 -13.60 29.59 52.75
N LEU A 917 -14.34 28.71 52.09
CA LEU A 917 -15.74 28.43 52.41
C LEU A 917 -15.89 27.82 53.81
N ALA A 918 -15.03 26.89 54.19
CA ALA A 918 -15.07 26.26 55.52
C ALA A 918 -14.84 27.27 56.64
N ARG A 919 -13.92 28.24 56.46
CA ARG A 919 -13.73 29.34 57.41
C ARG A 919 -15.02 30.14 57.62
N GLN A 920 -15.79 30.40 56.57
CA GLN A 920 -17.07 31.13 56.70
C GLN A 920 -18.13 30.31 57.43
N VAL A 921 -18.17 28.99 57.19
CA VAL A 921 -19.06 28.06 57.94
C VAL A 921 -18.71 28.09 59.43
N GLU A 922 -17.44 28.02 59.79
CA GLU A 922 -17.00 28.00 61.19
C GLU A 922 -17.17 29.35 61.89
N ALA A 923 -16.93 30.46 61.20
CA ALA A 923 -17.20 31.81 61.70
C ALA A 923 -18.69 31.99 62.02
N GLY A 924 -19.57 31.57 61.11
CA GLY A 924 -21.02 31.59 61.31
C GLY A 924 -21.51 30.73 62.49
N LYS A 925 -20.83 29.63 62.82
CA LYS A 925 -21.12 28.79 64.00
C LYS A 925 -20.64 29.41 65.32
N SER A 926 -19.67 30.32 65.26
CA SER A 926 -19.03 30.94 66.42
C SER A 926 -19.74 32.23 66.88
N GLN A 927 -20.62 32.78 66.03
CA GLN A 927 -21.56 33.85 66.36
C GLN A 927 -22.87 33.30 66.97
#